data_AF-A0A356TGK8-F1
#
_entry.id   AF-A0A356TGK8-F1
#
_cell.length_a   1.000
_cell.length_b   1.000
_cell.length_c   1.000
_cell.angle_alpha   90.00
_cell.angle_beta   90.00
_cell.angle_gamma   90.00
#
_symmetry.space_group_name_H-M   'P 1'
#
loop_
_entity.id
_entity.type
_entity.pdbx_description
1 polymer ?
#
loop_
_entity_poly.entity_id
_entity_poly.type
_entity_poly.pdbx_seq_one_letter_code
_entity_poly.pdbx_strand_id
1 'polypeptide(L)'
;MERITDVETLKARLAAGGLSNVRLEGLDLSGVELDRWQMSNAEIVGVNLSKAKLTSLQWQHVALEDVDATDAQLDGAQLTEVRLTRVLLDQSVLARSTWTSVRALQASFGRARAEGWVVGESMFTECAFDGGSFEGSGLNRVLFVRCSQANARWASTTFDEVAWEELIDFQGADLREARLLHAHLERGSFRGADLTDAQLRGANLTRADFSDAKLDGADLESANCTQASFLGAKLAGANLVGANLTGASLERADLEDASLGEVILQGTRLTSAKLGGTELTVADPGAAVDLGSALERARLPEASLAGLAARGMNLTDAFLAGADLSGADLAGANLTRTILDEANLQRANLEGALCEGTSLQRADLRDARLAAARFSSADLEGAILRGLDLREVTFQSVFLGGAQLQVARLDGVDLRGSVLAGANLTQGSAVGADLSEVDLSGADLRGADLSEARLDEADLSEANLESARLVGASAVEATFEGATLSAMNAERARLAGAEFRGASASGVRFHGADLTGCDLDGVSLEGAVLDGAQLERVSMEGASLAGARLSQLVLVDIDFTEANLEGASLDESDLTRACFDSARLAGASLRGALARDAELSGADLRGADLRGADLRGARFERAVCMETRFELAQLDRTQWQHADCRKARFAQTRCRYADFSHARLELADFTDASIDGSIMHEVRADGAVWRNTSSKDVQPSDANLSVAERFTPG
;
A
#
# COMPACT_ATOMS: atom_id res chain seq x y z
N MET A 1 31.69 -78.00 12.94
CA MET A 1 30.32 -78.12 13.45
C MET A 1 29.71 -79.44 12.97
N GLU A 2 28.87 -80.07 13.77
CA GLU A 2 28.09 -81.26 13.39
C GLU A 2 27.05 -80.85 12.33
N ARG A 3 27.03 -81.50 11.15
CA ARG A 3 26.05 -81.18 10.09
C ARG A 3 24.74 -81.94 10.30
N ILE A 4 23.63 -81.22 10.31
CA ILE A 4 22.28 -81.76 10.40
C ILE A 4 21.52 -81.37 9.12
N THR A 5 21.15 -82.37 8.33
CA THR A 5 20.51 -82.20 7.01
C THR A 5 19.14 -82.85 6.92
N ASP A 6 18.63 -83.42 8.01
CA ASP A 6 17.27 -83.96 8.09
C ASP A 6 16.53 -83.50 9.38
N VAL A 7 15.21 -83.39 9.27
CA VAL A 7 14.34 -82.83 10.32
C VAL A 7 14.23 -83.73 11.55
N GLU A 8 14.30 -85.05 11.39
CA GLU A 8 14.14 -85.99 12.51
C GLU A 8 15.36 -85.98 13.43
N THR A 9 16.57 -85.90 12.87
CA THR A 9 17.80 -85.66 13.63
C THR A 9 17.75 -84.33 14.39
N LEU A 10 17.24 -83.27 13.76
CA LEU A 10 17.06 -81.98 14.42
C LEU A 10 16.10 -82.07 15.62
N LYS A 11 14.92 -82.69 15.45
CA LYS A 11 13.94 -82.88 16.54
C LYS A 11 14.50 -83.70 17.69
N ALA A 12 15.24 -84.78 17.40
CA ALA A 12 15.86 -85.62 18.42
C ALA A 12 16.90 -84.85 19.24
N ARG A 13 17.70 -83.99 18.59
CA ARG A 13 18.70 -83.15 19.28
C ARG A 13 18.02 -82.07 20.12
N LEU A 14 16.98 -81.42 19.60
CA LEU A 14 16.19 -80.44 20.35
C LEU A 14 15.55 -81.03 21.62
N ALA A 15 15.06 -82.27 21.55
CA ALA A 15 14.52 -82.99 22.72
C ALA A 15 15.61 -83.32 23.77
N ALA A 16 16.88 -83.38 23.39
CA ALA A 16 18.01 -83.69 24.26
C ALA A 16 18.62 -82.45 24.96
N GLY A 17 18.14 -81.24 24.65
CA GLY A 17 18.66 -79.96 25.14
C GLY A 17 19.14 -79.04 24.01
N GLY A 18 19.57 -77.81 24.35
CA GLY A 18 19.98 -76.79 23.36
C GLY A 18 21.04 -77.26 22.35
N LEU A 19 21.07 -76.64 21.17
CA LEU A 19 21.96 -77.01 20.07
C LEU A 19 23.24 -76.16 20.11
N SER A 20 24.39 -76.80 20.35
CA SER A 20 25.69 -76.13 20.31
C SER A 20 26.62 -76.75 19.27
N ASN A 21 27.41 -75.93 18.55
CA ASN A 21 28.40 -76.39 17.56
C ASN A 21 27.82 -77.18 16.38
N VAL A 22 26.64 -76.79 15.90
CA VAL A 22 25.90 -77.46 14.81
C VAL A 22 25.81 -76.61 13.54
N ARG A 23 25.70 -77.25 12.38
CA ARG A 23 25.40 -76.64 11.08
C ARG A 23 24.13 -77.26 10.53
N LEU A 24 23.04 -76.50 10.48
CA LEU A 24 21.78 -76.87 9.84
C LEU A 24 21.86 -76.48 8.37
N GLU A 25 21.55 -77.41 7.46
CA GLU A 25 21.72 -77.16 6.03
C GLU A 25 20.59 -77.76 5.21
N GLY A 26 19.94 -76.92 4.38
CA GLY A 26 18.94 -77.35 3.40
C GLY A 26 17.63 -77.91 4.00
N LEU A 27 17.32 -77.58 5.25
CA LEU A 27 16.12 -78.08 5.93
C LEU A 27 14.87 -77.27 5.54
N ASP A 28 13.75 -77.96 5.35
CA ASP A 28 12.43 -77.34 5.30
C ASP A 28 11.74 -77.51 6.67
N LEU A 29 11.64 -76.39 7.38
CA LEU A 29 11.03 -76.24 8.69
C LEU A 29 9.84 -75.28 8.61
N SER A 30 9.24 -75.13 7.42
CA SER A 30 8.09 -74.26 7.24
C SER A 30 6.90 -74.69 8.12
N GLY A 31 6.27 -73.72 8.77
CA GLY A 31 5.14 -73.95 9.67
C GLY A 31 5.47 -74.72 10.95
N VAL A 32 6.74 -74.97 11.27
CA VAL A 32 7.12 -75.69 12.49
C VAL A 32 6.81 -74.84 13.73
N GLU A 33 6.36 -75.47 14.81
CA GLU A 33 6.27 -74.84 16.13
C GLU A 33 7.42 -75.34 17.01
N LEU A 34 8.30 -74.43 17.43
CA LEU A 34 9.40 -74.71 18.35
C LEU A 34 9.37 -73.70 19.49
N ASP A 35 9.40 -74.20 20.72
CA ASP A 35 9.53 -73.37 21.92
C ASP A 35 10.91 -73.59 22.57
N ARG A 36 11.49 -72.51 23.13
CA ARG A 36 12.79 -72.51 23.81
C ARG A 36 13.91 -73.04 22.94
N TRP A 37 13.96 -72.58 21.69
CA TRP A 37 15.02 -72.96 20.77
C TRP A 37 16.33 -72.24 21.12
N GLN A 38 17.12 -72.87 21.98
CA GLN A 38 18.42 -72.37 22.40
C GLN A 38 19.53 -72.88 21.47
N MET A 39 20.31 -71.96 20.90
CA MET A 39 21.45 -72.29 20.04
C MET A 39 22.69 -71.50 20.41
N SER A 40 23.86 -72.15 20.35
CA SER A 40 25.15 -71.47 20.49
C SER A 40 26.19 -71.97 19.49
N ASN A 41 27.02 -71.07 18.96
CA ASN A 41 28.08 -71.40 18.00
C ASN A 41 27.55 -72.27 16.83
N ALA A 42 26.59 -71.75 16.08
CA ALA A 42 25.88 -72.54 15.06
C ALA A 42 25.77 -71.84 13.72
N GLU A 43 25.60 -72.62 12.66
CA GLU A 43 25.37 -72.15 11.29
C GLU A 43 24.04 -72.69 10.76
N ILE A 44 23.23 -71.86 10.11
CA ILE A 44 21.97 -72.22 9.47
C ILE A 44 22.05 -71.75 8.02
N VAL A 45 22.09 -72.68 7.07
CA VAL A 45 22.34 -72.37 5.65
C VAL A 45 21.26 -72.95 4.77
N GLY A 46 20.59 -72.13 3.96
CA GLY A 46 19.58 -72.61 3.01
C GLY A 46 18.35 -73.23 3.66
N VAL A 47 17.97 -72.78 4.85
CA VAL A 47 16.84 -73.34 5.63
C VAL A 47 15.57 -72.52 5.39
N ASN A 48 14.45 -73.20 5.17
CA ASN A 48 13.12 -72.59 5.10
C ASN A 48 12.45 -72.63 6.47
N LEU A 49 12.29 -71.48 7.11
CA LEU A 49 11.55 -71.21 8.35
C LEU A 49 10.23 -70.46 8.09
N SER A 50 9.75 -70.41 6.85
CA SER A 50 8.55 -69.62 6.54
C SER A 50 7.34 -70.09 7.38
N LYS A 51 6.58 -69.14 7.92
CA LYS A 51 5.42 -69.39 8.81
C LYS A 51 5.74 -70.19 10.09
N ALA A 52 7.02 -70.41 10.41
CA ALA A 52 7.40 -71.08 11.63
C ALA A 52 7.03 -70.25 12.86
N LYS A 53 6.67 -70.90 13.95
CA LYS A 53 6.42 -70.28 15.25
C LYS A 53 7.53 -70.67 16.21
N LEU A 54 8.46 -69.76 16.41
CA LEU A 54 9.68 -69.93 17.19
C LEU A 54 9.61 -69.03 18.43
N THR A 55 9.08 -69.57 19.53
CA THR A 55 8.91 -68.80 20.77
C THR A 55 10.09 -68.99 21.72
N SER A 56 10.41 -67.95 22.50
CA SER A 56 11.47 -68.00 23.53
C SER A 56 12.86 -68.35 22.97
N LEU A 57 13.17 -67.86 21.78
CA LEU A 57 14.40 -68.15 21.05
C LEU A 57 15.60 -67.45 21.73
N GLN A 58 16.69 -68.19 21.97
CA GLN A 58 17.92 -67.64 22.55
C GLN A 58 19.14 -68.11 21.77
N TRP A 59 19.70 -67.23 20.95
CA TRP A 59 20.80 -67.55 20.05
C TRP A 59 22.04 -66.72 20.37
N GLN A 60 23.17 -67.41 20.49
CA GLN A 60 24.47 -66.80 20.77
C GLN A 60 25.52 -67.26 19.74
N HIS A 61 26.20 -66.35 19.05
CA HIS A 61 27.16 -66.69 18.00
C HIS A 61 26.57 -67.59 16.90
N VAL A 62 25.41 -67.22 16.35
CA VAL A 62 24.72 -67.97 15.30
C VAL A 62 24.82 -67.23 13.96
N ALA A 63 25.14 -67.93 12.88
CA ALA A 63 25.18 -67.38 11.53
C ALA A 63 24.07 -67.99 10.66
N LEU A 64 23.26 -67.14 10.04
CA LEU A 64 22.21 -67.50 9.10
C LEU A 64 22.62 -67.03 7.71
N GLU A 65 22.55 -67.92 6.72
CA GLU A 65 22.83 -67.64 5.32
C GLU A 65 21.75 -68.23 4.42
N ASP A 66 21.16 -67.42 3.54
CA ASP A 66 20.11 -67.86 2.60
C ASP A 66 18.91 -68.53 3.31
N VAL A 67 18.41 -67.89 4.37
CA VAL A 67 17.29 -68.41 5.18
C VAL A 67 16.00 -67.66 4.84
N ASP A 68 14.92 -68.40 4.57
CA ASP A 68 13.59 -67.84 4.40
C ASP A 68 12.80 -67.93 5.70
N ALA A 69 12.62 -66.84 6.42
CA ALA A 69 11.80 -66.72 7.62
C ALA A 69 10.58 -65.80 7.39
N THR A 70 10.07 -65.75 6.16
CA THR A 70 8.86 -65.01 5.80
C THR A 70 7.67 -65.49 6.61
N ASP A 71 6.84 -64.57 7.12
CA ASP A 71 5.68 -64.86 7.99
C ASP A 71 6.03 -65.61 9.31
N ALA A 72 7.31 -65.73 9.69
CA ALA A 72 7.69 -66.41 10.92
C ALA A 72 7.31 -65.60 12.18
N GLN A 73 6.89 -66.29 13.25
CA GLN A 73 6.69 -65.70 14.57
C GLN A 73 7.95 -65.95 15.41
N LEU A 74 8.66 -64.87 15.73
CA LEU A 74 9.94 -64.82 16.43
C LEU A 74 9.83 -63.94 17.69
N ASP A 75 8.63 -63.81 18.26
CA ASP A 75 8.35 -62.97 19.41
C ASP A 75 9.27 -63.26 20.61
N GLY A 76 9.83 -62.20 21.19
CA GLY A 76 10.71 -62.30 22.35
C GLY A 76 12.06 -62.97 22.07
N ALA A 77 12.49 -63.04 20.81
CA ALA A 77 13.79 -63.59 20.45
C ALA A 77 14.93 -62.80 21.11
N GLN A 78 15.88 -63.52 21.73
CA GLN A 78 17.11 -62.97 22.28
C GLN A 78 18.28 -63.40 21.40
N LEU A 79 18.82 -62.45 20.63
CA LEU A 79 19.93 -62.67 19.72
C LEU A 79 21.17 -61.94 20.23
N THR A 80 22.27 -62.65 20.38
CA THR A 80 23.56 -62.06 20.77
C THR A 80 24.65 -62.54 19.82
N GLU A 81 25.37 -61.60 19.21
CA GLU A 81 26.43 -61.89 18.23
C GLU A 81 25.95 -62.77 17.05
N VAL A 82 24.78 -62.44 16.50
CA VAL A 82 24.17 -63.16 15.38
C VAL A 82 24.51 -62.50 14.05
N ARG A 83 24.82 -63.30 13.03
CA ARG A 83 25.02 -62.83 11.65
C ARG A 83 23.86 -63.29 10.77
N LEU A 84 23.26 -62.36 10.03
CA LEU A 84 22.22 -62.63 9.05
C LEU A 84 22.76 -62.24 7.67
N THR A 85 22.81 -63.17 6.72
CA THR A 85 23.21 -62.90 5.34
C THR A 85 22.13 -63.41 4.39
N ARG A 86 21.49 -62.51 3.62
CA ARG A 86 20.40 -62.85 2.70
C ARG A 86 19.28 -63.63 3.40
N VAL A 87 18.81 -63.08 4.52
CA VAL A 87 17.72 -63.66 5.33
C VAL A 87 16.43 -62.90 5.04
N LEU A 88 15.37 -63.62 4.66
CA LEU A 88 14.05 -63.04 4.41
C LEU A 88 13.24 -63.05 5.71
N LEU A 89 12.93 -61.89 6.26
CA LEU A 89 12.10 -61.70 7.46
C LEU A 89 10.83 -60.90 7.12
N ASP A 90 10.42 -60.89 5.84
CA ASP A 90 9.23 -60.17 5.41
C ASP A 90 7.97 -60.71 6.12
N GLN A 91 7.10 -59.81 6.58
CA GLN A 91 5.88 -60.13 7.33
C GLN A 91 6.10 -60.94 8.62
N SER A 92 7.34 -61.12 9.07
CA SER A 92 7.65 -61.80 10.32
C SER A 92 7.21 -60.97 11.55
N VAL A 93 6.98 -61.64 12.67
CA VAL A 93 6.68 -61.00 13.96
C VAL A 93 7.91 -61.12 14.85
N LEU A 94 8.47 -59.98 15.24
CA LEU A 94 9.70 -59.82 16.02
C LEU A 94 9.43 -59.06 17.33
N ALA A 95 8.16 -58.93 17.74
CA ALA A 95 7.79 -58.05 18.84
C ALA A 95 8.51 -58.42 20.14
N ARG A 96 8.93 -57.38 20.88
CA ARG A 96 9.66 -57.49 22.17
C ARG A 96 10.95 -58.33 22.09
N SER A 97 11.55 -58.47 20.91
CA SER A 97 12.84 -59.14 20.76
C SER A 97 13.98 -58.24 21.19
N THR A 98 15.09 -58.85 21.65
CA THR A 98 16.32 -58.15 22.04
C THR A 98 17.48 -58.65 21.21
N TRP A 99 18.07 -57.75 20.44
CA TRP A 99 19.14 -58.04 19.50
C TRP A 99 20.38 -57.25 19.91
N THR A 100 21.49 -57.93 20.17
CA THR A 100 22.75 -57.29 20.57
C THR A 100 23.89 -57.79 19.73
N SER A 101 24.70 -56.88 19.20
CA SER A 101 25.83 -57.21 18.32
C SER A 101 25.42 -58.01 17.09
N VAL A 102 24.23 -57.73 16.53
CA VAL A 102 23.73 -58.39 15.32
C VAL A 102 24.30 -57.73 14.08
N ARG A 103 24.74 -58.53 13.11
CA ARG A 103 25.21 -58.05 11.80
C ARG A 103 24.33 -58.63 10.71
N ALA A 104 23.51 -57.80 10.08
CA ALA A 104 22.65 -58.19 8.97
C ALA A 104 23.19 -57.61 7.65
N LEU A 105 23.28 -58.46 6.63
CA LEU A 105 23.67 -58.11 5.28
C LEU A 105 22.61 -58.62 4.30
N GLN A 106 22.01 -57.73 3.52
CA GLN A 106 20.99 -58.06 2.52
C GLN A 106 19.77 -58.80 3.10
N ALA A 107 19.38 -58.47 4.34
CA ALA A 107 18.20 -59.03 4.97
C ALA A 107 16.96 -58.16 4.66
N SER A 108 15.79 -58.78 4.47
CA SER A 108 14.53 -58.07 4.25
C SER A 108 13.65 -58.13 5.49
N PHE A 109 13.16 -56.98 5.94
CA PHE A 109 12.24 -56.80 7.07
C PHE A 109 10.94 -56.15 6.60
N GLY A 110 10.60 -56.29 5.32
CA GLY A 110 9.47 -55.64 4.70
C GLY A 110 8.17 -56.09 5.35
N ARG A 111 7.36 -55.13 5.81
CA ARG A 111 6.10 -55.40 6.55
C ARG A 111 6.26 -56.27 7.79
N ALA A 112 7.47 -56.44 8.32
CA ALA A 112 7.71 -57.12 9.60
C ALA A 112 7.03 -56.33 10.75
N ARG A 113 6.67 -57.02 11.83
CA ARG A 113 6.07 -56.42 13.04
C ARG A 113 7.00 -56.64 14.23
N ALA A 114 7.82 -55.64 14.51
CA ALA A 114 8.82 -55.62 15.56
C ALA A 114 8.48 -54.55 16.62
N GLU A 115 7.25 -54.57 17.15
CA GLU A 115 6.82 -53.61 18.18
C GLU A 115 7.59 -53.83 19.49
N GLY A 116 8.13 -52.75 20.07
CA GLY A 116 8.96 -52.81 21.28
C GLY A 116 10.28 -53.54 21.09
N TRP A 117 10.85 -53.51 19.88
CA TRP A 117 12.12 -54.16 19.56
C TRP A 117 13.28 -53.41 20.20
N VAL A 118 14.22 -54.14 20.81
CA VAL A 118 15.40 -53.56 21.45
C VAL A 118 16.63 -54.01 20.68
N VAL A 119 17.35 -53.05 20.08
CA VAL A 119 18.54 -53.32 19.28
C VAL A 119 19.73 -52.53 19.80
N GLY A 120 20.79 -53.25 20.17
CA GLY A 120 22.03 -52.68 20.69
C GLY A 120 23.24 -53.06 19.84
N GLU A 121 24.15 -52.13 19.60
CA GLU A 121 25.49 -52.38 19.04
C GLU A 121 25.47 -53.18 17.73
N SER A 122 24.47 -52.92 16.87
CA SER A 122 24.18 -53.75 15.69
C SER A 122 24.42 -52.99 14.38
N MET A 123 24.63 -53.74 13.30
CA MET A 123 24.89 -53.18 11.97
C MET A 123 24.01 -53.86 10.93
N PHE A 124 23.29 -53.04 10.17
CA PHE A 124 22.46 -53.47 9.05
C PHE A 124 23.04 -52.88 7.77
N THR A 125 23.31 -53.73 6.78
CA THR A 125 23.89 -53.32 5.49
C THR A 125 23.04 -53.85 4.35
N GLU A 126 22.63 -52.97 3.44
CA GLU A 126 21.76 -53.30 2.31
C GLU A 126 20.45 -53.99 2.74
N CYS A 127 19.91 -53.64 3.91
CA CYS A 127 18.68 -54.23 4.44
C CYS A 127 17.46 -53.36 4.09
N ALA A 128 16.31 -53.98 3.88
CA ALA A 128 15.07 -53.29 3.53
C ALA A 128 14.07 -53.35 4.69
N PHE A 129 13.63 -52.20 5.23
CA PHE A 129 12.66 -52.11 6.33
C PHE A 129 11.27 -51.65 5.85
N ASP A 130 11.08 -51.59 4.54
CA ASP A 130 9.95 -50.92 3.89
C ASP A 130 8.58 -51.44 4.35
N GLY A 131 7.71 -50.55 4.80
CA GLY A 131 6.36 -50.87 5.27
C GLY A 131 6.28 -51.70 6.55
N GLY A 132 7.42 -51.98 7.22
CA GLY A 132 7.46 -52.65 8.53
C GLY A 132 6.94 -51.76 9.66
N SER A 133 6.58 -52.37 10.78
CA SER A 133 6.21 -51.68 12.02
C SER A 133 7.22 -52.00 13.11
N PHE A 134 7.87 -50.97 13.62
CA PHE A 134 8.91 -50.98 14.64
C PHE A 134 8.53 -50.03 15.79
N GLU A 135 7.24 -49.80 15.97
CA GLU A 135 6.69 -48.85 16.96
C GLU A 135 7.17 -49.15 18.38
N GLY A 136 7.51 -48.09 19.13
CA GLY A 136 7.98 -48.17 20.50
C GLY A 136 9.35 -48.86 20.68
N SER A 137 10.12 -49.00 19.60
CA SER A 137 11.42 -49.68 19.65
C SER A 137 12.52 -48.79 20.27
N GLY A 138 13.54 -49.43 20.81
CA GLY A 138 14.74 -48.78 21.35
C GLY A 138 15.98 -49.23 20.59
N LEU A 139 16.58 -48.32 19.83
CA LEU A 139 17.81 -48.56 19.09
C LEU A 139 18.94 -47.79 19.76
N ASN A 140 20.00 -48.49 20.14
CA ASN A 140 21.19 -47.90 20.74
C ASN A 140 22.44 -48.36 19.97
N ARG A 141 23.26 -47.43 19.50
CA ARG A 141 24.51 -47.73 18.77
C ARG A 141 24.27 -48.64 17.56
N VAL A 142 23.32 -48.25 16.72
CA VAL A 142 22.97 -48.99 15.51
C VAL A 142 23.48 -48.25 14.28
N LEU A 143 24.11 -48.99 13.36
CA LEU A 143 24.50 -48.46 12.06
C LEU A 143 23.63 -49.05 10.95
N PHE A 144 23.00 -48.18 10.17
CA PHE A 144 22.33 -48.53 8.92
C PHE A 144 23.20 -48.08 7.74
N VAL A 145 23.60 -49.00 6.88
CA VAL A 145 24.37 -48.70 5.65
C VAL A 145 23.53 -49.11 4.45
N ARG A 146 23.18 -48.16 3.57
CA ARG A 146 22.33 -48.42 2.38
C ARG A 146 21.03 -49.16 2.71
N CYS A 147 20.35 -48.76 3.78
CA CYS A 147 19.07 -49.36 4.17
C CYS A 147 17.90 -48.42 3.85
N SER A 148 16.80 -48.95 3.30
CA SER A 148 15.56 -48.21 3.11
C SER A 148 14.63 -48.36 4.32
N GLN A 149 13.96 -47.28 4.71
CA GLN A 149 12.92 -47.25 5.74
C GLN A 149 11.60 -46.69 5.20
N ALA A 150 11.39 -46.68 3.88
CA ALA A 150 10.23 -46.06 3.27
C ALA A 150 8.91 -46.70 3.76
N ASN A 151 7.94 -45.87 4.11
CA ASN A 151 6.62 -46.25 4.63
C ASN A 151 6.65 -47.11 5.91
N ALA A 152 7.81 -47.23 6.57
CA ALA A 152 7.91 -47.95 7.83
C ALA A 152 7.32 -47.13 8.98
N ARG A 153 6.82 -47.82 10.02
CA ARG A 153 6.36 -47.19 11.26
C ARG A 153 7.43 -47.29 12.32
N TRP A 154 7.94 -46.15 12.72
CA TRP A 154 8.90 -45.91 13.79
C TRP A 154 8.32 -44.99 14.88
N ALA A 155 6.99 -44.91 14.99
CA ALA A 155 6.33 -44.10 15.99
C ALA A 155 6.81 -44.44 17.41
N SER A 156 7.00 -43.41 18.23
CA SER A 156 7.52 -43.47 19.61
C SER A 156 8.83 -44.27 19.76
N THR A 157 9.62 -44.40 18.68
CA THR A 157 10.91 -45.10 18.69
C THR A 157 12.02 -44.18 19.20
N THR A 158 12.94 -44.73 20.01
CA THR A 158 14.15 -44.03 20.43
C THR A 158 15.34 -44.44 19.57
N PHE A 159 15.98 -43.46 18.93
CA PHE A 159 17.23 -43.61 18.20
C PHE A 159 18.37 -42.94 18.98
N ASP A 160 19.15 -43.73 19.71
CA ASP A 160 20.27 -43.26 20.52
C ASP A 160 21.60 -43.70 19.92
N GLU A 161 22.49 -42.76 19.61
CA GLU A 161 23.75 -43.02 18.89
C GLU A 161 23.53 -43.85 17.59
N VAL A 162 22.44 -43.60 16.87
CA VAL A 162 22.13 -44.25 15.59
C VAL A 162 22.70 -43.44 14.43
N ALA A 163 23.32 -44.13 13.47
CA ALA A 163 23.87 -43.52 12.27
C ALA A 163 23.29 -44.16 11.00
N TRP A 164 23.08 -43.33 9.98
CA TRP A 164 22.74 -43.77 8.64
C TRP A 164 23.84 -43.35 7.67
N GLU A 165 24.41 -44.31 6.96
CA GLU A 165 25.47 -44.10 5.98
C GLU A 165 24.97 -44.42 4.57
N GLU A 166 25.40 -43.59 3.61
CA GLU A 166 25.15 -43.69 2.16
C GLU A 166 23.68 -43.55 1.70
N LEU A 167 22.70 -43.86 2.54
CA LEU A 167 21.26 -43.72 2.27
C LEU A 167 20.48 -43.43 3.55
N ILE A 168 19.63 -42.40 3.50
CA ILE A 168 18.65 -42.08 4.54
C ILE A 168 17.30 -41.89 3.84
N ASP A 169 16.43 -42.88 3.91
CA ASP A 169 15.14 -42.87 3.21
C ASP A 169 13.98 -43.24 4.13
N PHE A 170 13.32 -42.19 4.61
CA PHE A 170 12.12 -42.23 5.44
C PHE A 170 10.88 -41.76 4.65
N GLN A 171 10.87 -41.85 3.33
CA GLN A 171 9.73 -41.39 2.53
C GLN A 171 8.43 -42.08 2.99
N GLY A 172 7.42 -41.28 3.35
CA GLY A 172 6.12 -41.77 3.84
C GLY A 172 6.17 -42.53 5.17
N ALA A 173 7.31 -42.52 5.88
CA ALA A 173 7.44 -43.19 7.16
C ALA A 173 6.60 -42.50 8.25
N ASP A 174 6.15 -43.28 9.23
CA ASP A 174 5.50 -42.77 10.44
C ASP A 174 6.54 -42.69 11.57
N LEU A 175 6.96 -41.49 11.90
CA LEU A 175 7.97 -41.12 12.90
C LEU A 175 7.36 -40.30 14.04
N ARG A 176 6.04 -40.38 14.25
CA ARG A 176 5.36 -39.61 15.30
C ARG A 176 5.97 -39.88 16.66
N GLU A 177 6.24 -38.83 17.43
CA GLU A 177 6.89 -38.92 18.75
C GLU A 177 8.27 -39.62 18.76
N ALA A 178 8.89 -39.86 17.60
CA ALA A 178 10.21 -40.49 17.54
C ALA A 178 11.28 -39.57 18.15
N ARG A 179 12.25 -40.16 18.85
CA ARG A 179 13.37 -39.44 19.46
C ARG A 179 14.61 -39.56 18.58
N LEU A 180 14.95 -38.48 17.89
CA LEU A 180 16.05 -38.32 16.93
C LEU A 180 17.00 -37.18 17.39
N LEU A 181 17.23 -37.09 18.70
CA LEU A 181 18.05 -36.03 19.30
C LEU A 181 19.48 -36.08 18.75
N HIS A 182 20.00 -34.94 18.27
CA HIS A 182 21.34 -34.82 17.68
C HIS A 182 21.63 -35.78 16.52
N ALA A 183 20.59 -36.29 15.85
CA ALA A 183 20.75 -37.23 14.76
C ALA A 183 21.47 -36.61 13.54
N HIS A 184 22.32 -37.40 12.90
CA HIS A 184 22.98 -37.07 11.63
C HIS A 184 22.10 -37.55 10.47
N LEU A 185 21.31 -36.63 9.90
CA LEU A 185 20.30 -36.91 8.87
C LEU A 185 20.52 -36.10 7.60
N GLU A 186 21.79 -35.75 7.32
CA GLU A 186 22.18 -34.94 6.18
C GLU A 186 21.72 -35.57 4.86
N ARG A 187 21.07 -34.78 3.99
CA ARG A 187 20.55 -35.22 2.69
C ARG A 187 19.50 -36.34 2.74
N GLY A 188 18.90 -36.60 3.91
CA GLY A 188 17.86 -37.60 4.04
C GLY A 188 16.53 -37.20 3.39
N SER A 189 15.78 -38.21 2.92
CA SER A 189 14.45 -38.04 2.35
C SER A 189 13.39 -38.38 3.40
N PHE A 190 12.57 -37.40 3.75
CA PHE A 190 11.42 -37.49 4.66
C PHE A 190 10.12 -37.08 3.95
N ARG A 191 10.10 -37.12 2.61
CA ARG A 191 8.94 -36.65 1.83
C ARG A 191 7.66 -37.36 2.25
N GLY A 192 6.63 -36.60 2.60
CA GLY A 192 5.33 -37.13 3.06
C GLY A 192 5.39 -37.94 4.35
N ALA A 193 6.51 -37.94 5.08
CA ALA A 193 6.62 -38.61 6.37
C ALA A 193 5.79 -37.89 7.45
N ASP A 194 5.37 -38.63 8.47
CA ASP A 194 4.66 -38.10 9.62
C ASP A 194 5.60 -38.03 10.82
N LEU A 195 6.13 -36.85 11.11
CA LEU A 195 7.01 -36.52 12.24
C LEU A 195 6.28 -35.68 13.30
N THR A 196 4.94 -35.78 13.39
CA THR A 196 4.17 -35.06 14.41
C THR A 196 4.73 -35.35 15.80
N ASP A 197 4.99 -34.30 16.59
CA ASP A 197 5.60 -34.36 17.93
C ASP A 197 6.97 -35.07 18.02
N ALA A 198 7.69 -35.24 16.89
CA ALA A 198 9.02 -35.84 16.90
C ALA A 198 10.06 -34.92 17.55
N GLN A 199 11.05 -35.52 18.20
CA GLN A 199 12.15 -34.79 18.87
C GLN A 199 13.40 -34.79 17.98
N LEU A 200 13.66 -33.66 17.32
CA LEU A 200 14.77 -33.42 16.39
C LEU A 200 15.77 -32.38 16.92
N ARG A 201 15.71 -32.07 18.22
CA ARG A 201 16.57 -31.06 18.85
C ARG A 201 18.05 -31.30 18.54
N GLY A 202 18.70 -30.27 18.01
CA GLY A 202 20.11 -30.28 17.63
C GLY A 202 20.47 -31.25 16.50
N ALA A 203 19.52 -31.80 15.76
CA ALA A 203 19.79 -32.70 14.64
C ALA A 203 20.46 -31.95 13.47
N ASN A 204 21.31 -32.66 12.73
CA ASN A 204 21.85 -32.14 11.47
C ASN A 204 20.96 -32.57 10.30
N LEU A 205 20.16 -31.64 9.81
CA LEU A 205 19.18 -31.80 8.74
C LEU A 205 19.65 -31.11 7.43
N THR A 206 20.96 -30.85 7.30
CA THR A 206 21.52 -30.14 6.16
C THR A 206 21.12 -30.81 4.84
N ARG A 207 20.46 -30.07 3.95
CA ARG A 207 19.95 -30.55 2.64
C ARG A 207 18.95 -31.72 2.72
N ALA A 208 18.35 -31.97 3.88
CA ALA A 208 17.27 -32.94 4.00
C ALA A 208 16.00 -32.47 3.27
N ASP A 209 15.17 -33.41 2.86
CA ASP A 209 13.92 -33.15 2.13
C ASP A 209 12.69 -33.60 2.93
N PHE A 210 11.99 -32.64 3.51
CA PHE A 210 10.72 -32.75 4.24
C PHE A 210 9.51 -32.30 3.40
N SER A 211 9.60 -32.32 2.06
CA SER A 211 8.49 -31.85 1.23
C SER A 211 7.21 -32.65 1.52
N ASP A 212 6.11 -31.94 1.74
CA ASP A 212 4.79 -32.46 2.13
C ASP A 212 4.78 -33.30 3.43
N ALA A 213 5.84 -33.25 4.25
CA ALA A 213 5.89 -33.93 5.54
C ALA A 213 5.01 -33.24 6.60
N LYS A 214 4.59 -33.99 7.61
CA LYS A 214 3.94 -33.43 8.80
C LYS A 214 4.94 -33.35 9.94
N LEU A 215 5.10 -32.18 10.51
CA LEU A 215 5.97 -31.86 11.65
C LEU A 215 5.19 -31.01 12.67
N ASP A 216 3.86 -31.11 12.68
CA ASP A 216 3.02 -30.39 13.65
C ASP A 216 3.51 -30.74 15.08
N GLY A 217 3.78 -29.73 15.90
CA GLY A 217 4.31 -29.89 17.27
C GLY A 217 5.74 -30.44 17.39
N ALA A 218 6.46 -30.68 16.28
CA ALA A 218 7.81 -31.23 16.33
C ALA A 218 8.82 -30.27 16.99
N ASP A 219 9.78 -30.83 17.71
CA ASP A 219 10.85 -30.08 18.37
C ASP A 219 12.12 -30.06 17.51
N LEU A 220 12.34 -28.96 16.79
CA LEU A 220 13.53 -28.68 15.97
C LEU A 220 14.48 -27.66 16.63
N GLU A 221 14.40 -27.48 17.96
CA GLU A 221 15.25 -26.52 18.67
C GLU A 221 16.73 -26.72 18.32
N SER A 222 17.42 -25.64 17.94
CA SER A 222 18.84 -25.65 17.55
C SER A 222 19.21 -26.63 16.42
N ALA A 223 18.25 -27.13 15.64
CA ALA A 223 18.52 -28.02 14.52
C ALA A 223 19.21 -27.25 13.37
N ASN A 224 20.12 -27.93 12.67
CA ASN A 224 20.76 -27.37 11.47
C ASN A 224 19.99 -27.79 10.22
N CYS A 225 19.11 -26.93 9.73
CA CYS A 225 18.26 -27.12 8.56
C CYS A 225 18.82 -26.41 7.30
N THR A 226 20.13 -26.14 7.26
CA THR A 226 20.75 -25.41 6.14
C THR A 226 20.42 -26.09 4.80
N GLN A 227 19.89 -25.33 3.85
CA GLN A 227 19.49 -25.80 2.51
C GLN A 227 18.47 -26.96 2.50
N ALA A 228 17.74 -27.19 3.60
CA ALA A 228 16.68 -28.20 3.65
C ALA A 228 15.43 -27.75 2.86
N SER A 229 14.63 -28.71 2.39
CA SER A 229 13.32 -28.45 1.76
C SER A 229 12.20 -28.81 2.71
N PHE A 230 11.34 -27.85 3.03
CA PHE A 230 10.07 -28.00 3.74
C PHE A 230 8.89 -27.58 2.84
N LEU A 231 9.04 -27.71 1.52
CA LEU A 231 8.01 -27.33 0.54
C LEU A 231 6.67 -28.00 0.88
N GLY A 232 5.64 -27.21 1.19
CA GLY A 232 4.31 -27.72 1.53
C GLY A 232 4.22 -28.51 2.85
N ALA A 233 5.29 -28.49 3.67
CA ALA A 233 5.30 -29.20 4.94
C ALA A 233 4.38 -28.51 5.97
N LYS A 234 3.86 -29.30 6.91
CA LYS A 234 3.08 -28.79 8.05
C LYS A 234 3.96 -28.71 9.27
N LEU A 235 4.12 -27.53 9.85
CA LEU A 235 4.94 -27.24 11.02
C LEU A 235 4.12 -26.45 12.06
N ALA A 236 2.80 -26.62 12.11
CA ALA A 236 1.98 -25.84 13.02
C ALA A 236 2.38 -26.15 14.47
N GLY A 237 2.64 -25.11 15.27
CA GLY A 237 3.12 -25.25 16.65
C GLY A 237 4.52 -25.85 16.81
N ALA A 238 5.29 -26.04 15.73
CA ALA A 238 6.65 -26.59 15.83
C ALA A 238 7.60 -25.64 16.56
N ASN A 239 8.54 -26.20 17.33
CA ASN A 239 9.59 -25.44 18.00
C ASN A 239 10.82 -25.34 17.10
N LEU A 240 11.08 -24.17 16.53
CA LEU A 240 12.24 -23.88 15.67
C LEU A 240 13.22 -22.92 16.36
N VAL A 241 13.15 -22.80 17.69
CA VAL A 241 13.99 -21.85 18.43
C VAL A 241 15.47 -22.14 18.21
N GLY A 242 16.24 -21.14 17.78
CA GLY A 242 17.67 -21.27 17.46
C GLY A 242 18.00 -22.13 16.24
N ALA A 243 17.00 -22.61 15.49
CA ALA A 243 17.24 -23.45 14.32
C ALA A 243 17.90 -22.64 13.18
N ASN A 244 18.79 -23.29 12.43
CA ASN A 244 19.44 -22.66 11.28
C ASN A 244 18.75 -23.06 9.98
N LEU A 245 17.94 -22.16 9.41
CA LEU A 245 17.23 -22.36 8.14
C LEU A 245 17.92 -21.69 6.95
N THR A 246 19.22 -21.37 7.04
CA THR A 246 19.95 -20.67 5.98
C THR A 246 19.79 -21.38 4.62
N GLY A 247 19.23 -20.67 3.64
CA GLY A 247 18.98 -21.20 2.29
C GLY A 247 17.92 -22.30 2.19
N ALA A 248 17.18 -22.59 3.28
CA ALA A 248 16.09 -23.56 3.28
C ALA A 248 14.88 -23.07 2.47
N SER A 249 14.01 -24.00 2.07
CA SER A 249 12.79 -23.69 1.34
C SER A 249 11.56 -24.07 2.16
N LEU A 250 10.82 -23.09 2.66
CA LEU A 250 9.54 -23.24 3.36
C LEU A 250 8.37 -22.73 2.50
N GLU A 251 8.53 -22.73 1.18
CA GLU A 251 7.46 -22.33 0.27
C GLU A 251 6.19 -23.16 0.52
N ARG A 252 5.03 -22.48 0.67
CA ARG A 252 3.73 -23.10 1.00
C ARG A 252 3.72 -23.90 2.31
N ALA A 253 4.72 -23.78 3.16
CA ALA A 253 4.74 -24.44 4.45
C ALA A 253 3.74 -23.78 5.41
N ASP A 254 3.16 -24.58 6.29
CA ASP A 254 2.27 -24.11 7.36
C ASP A 254 3.09 -23.96 8.64
N LEU A 255 3.37 -22.74 9.08
CA LEU A 255 4.06 -22.44 10.33
C LEU A 255 3.14 -21.75 11.34
N GLU A 256 1.81 -21.90 11.23
CA GLU A 256 0.88 -21.31 12.20
C GLU A 256 1.29 -21.67 13.64
N ASP A 257 1.35 -20.67 14.52
CA ASP A 257 1.75 -20.80 15.94
C ASP A 257 3.16 -21.41 16.20
N ALA A 258 4.02 -21.52 15.17
CA ALA A 258 5.39 -22.01 15.35
C ALA A 258 6.24 -21.02 16.16
N SER A 259 7.15 -21.56 16.99
CA SER A 259 8.11 -20.75 17.77
C SER A 259 9.38 -20.53 16.97
N LEU A 260 9.66 -19.26 16.62
CA LEU A 260 10.77 -18.86 15.74
C LEU A 260 11.82 -18.01 16.47
N GLY A 261 11.86 -18.03 17.81
CA GLY A 261 12.86 -17.27 18.59
C GLY A 261 14.29 -17.62 18.20
N GLU A 262 15.16 -16.63 17.97
CA GLU A 262 16.56 -16.84 17.54
C GLU A 262 16.77 -17.66 16.26
N VAL A 263 15.74 -17.86 15.43
CA VAL A 263 15.88 -18.63 14.18
C VAL A 263 16.74 -17.86 13.15
N ILE A 264 17.57 -18.59 12.39
CA ILE A 264 18.38 -18.00 11.30
C ILE A 264 17.70 -18.22 9.96
N LEU A 265 17.17 -17.16 9.34
CA LEU A 265 16.40 -17.20 8.08
C LEU A 265 17.15 -16.68 6.85
N GLN A 266 18.48 -16.56 6.91
CA GLN A 266 19.25 -15.96 5.83
C GLN A 266 19.06 -16.73 4.50
N GLY A 267 18.49 -16.07 3.49
CA GLY A 267 18.25 -16.68 2.18
C GLY A 267 17.17 -17.77 2.17
N THR A 268 16.39 -17.90 3.24
CA THR A 268 15.26 -18.81 3.33
C THR A 268 14.11 -18.34 2.42
N ARG A 269 13.47 -19.28 1.71
CA ARG A 269 12.32 -18.98 0.84
C ARG A 269 11.02 -19.30 1.58
N LEU A 270 10.13 -18.31 1.71
CA LEU A 270 8.87 -18.41 2.46
C LEU A 270 7.65 -17.99 1.61
N THR A 271 7.76 -18.08 0.28
CA THR A 271 6.65 -17.72 -0.64
C THR A 271 5.39 -18.51 -0.30
N SER A 272 4.28 -17.79 -0.08
CA SER A 272 2.99 -18.36 0.32
C SER A 272 3.03 -19.21 1.60
N ALA A 273 4.06 -19.06 2.44
CA ALA A 273 4.08 -19.68 3.75
C ALA A 273 3.06 -19.01 4.66
N LYS A 274 2.46 -19.78 5.56
CA LYS A 274 1.57 -19.26 6.60
C LYS A 274 2.35 -19.08 7.88
N LEU A 275 2.38 -17.86 8.42
CA LEU A 275 3.11 -17.53 9.65
C LEU A 275 2.19 -16.87 10.69
N GLY A 276 0.87 -17.06 10.56
CA GLY A 276 -0.11 -16.50 11.49
C GLY A 276 0.16 -16.99 12.91
N GLY A 277 0.14 -16.06 13.88
CA GLY A 277 0.38 -16.40 15.29
C GLY A 277 1.81 -16.78 15.66
N THR A 278 2.78 -16.74 14.72
CA THR A 278 4.17 -17.07 15.03
C THR A 278 4.79 -16.10 16.03
N GLU A 279 5.43 -16.65 17.06
CA GLU A 279 6.18 -15.87 18.05
C GLU A 279 7.63 -15.74 17.60
N LEU A 280 7.99 -14.52 17.17
CA LEU A 280 9.38 -14.09 17.02
C LEU A 280 9.81 -13.41 18.33
N THR A 281 9.95 -14.17 19.42
CA THR A 281 10.38 -13.61 20.70
C THR A 281 11.89 -13.38 20.74
N VAL A 282 12.26 -12.25 21.34
CA VAL A 282 13.63 -11.93 21.71
C VAL A 282 14.02 -12.77 22.92
N ALA A 283 14.97 -13.69 22.75
CA ALA A 283 15.63 -14.29 23.89
C ALA A 283 16.62 -13.28 24.49
N ASP A 284 16.33 -12.85 25.71
CA ASP A 284 17.20 -12.14 26.66
C ASP A 284 17.77 -10.76 26.20
N PRO A 285 17.30 -9.61 26.76
CA PRO A 285 17.82 -8.28 26.43
C PRO A 285 19.29 -8.03 26.85
N GLY A 286 19.98 -9.03 27.41
CA GLY A 286 21.38 -8.95 27.84
C GLY A 286 22.41 -9.52 26.87
N ALA A 287 21.99 -10.25 25.82
CA ALA A 287 22.89 -10.75 24.79
C ALA A 287 22.79 -9.85 23.56
N ALA A 288 23.90 -9.23 23.15
CA ALA A 288 24.00 -8.52 21.88
C ALA A 288 23.97 -9.53 20.72
N VAL A 289 22.79 -10.07 20.44
CA VAL A 289 22.49 -10.80 19.20
C VAL A 289 21.74 -9.82 18.31
N ASP A 290 22.32 -9.53 17.15
CA ASP A 290 21.75 -8.65 16.14
C ASP A 290 20.52 -9.31 15.49
N LEU A 291 19.37 -9.17 16.16
CA LEU A 291 18.05 -9.65 15.73
C LEU A 291 17.54 -8.97 14.46
N GLY A 292 18.26 -7.96 13.96
CA GLY A 292 17.92 -7.31 12.70
C GLY A 292 18.05 -8.24 11.47
N SER A 293 18.74 -9.37 11.59
CA SER A 293 19.07 -10.22 10.44
C SER A 293 17.98 -11.20 9.98
N ALA A 294 16.93 -11.45 10.77
CA ALA A 294 15.97 -12.50 10.46
C ALA A 294 15.01 -12.16 9.30
N LEU A 295 14.59 -10.89 9.19
CA LEU A 295 13.70 -10.40 8.13
C LEU A 295 14.38 -9.42 7.17
N GLU A 296 15.60 -8.96 7.45
CA GLU A 296 16.38 -8.18 6.52
C GLU A 296 16.53 -8.94 5.19
N ARG A 297 16.14 -8.30 4.09
CA ARG A 297 16.18 -8.89 2.72
C ARG A 297 15.36 -10.17 2.56
N ALA A 298 14.43 -10.45 3.48
CA ALA A 298 13.54 -11.60 3.36
C ALA A 298 12.65 -11.47 2.12
N ARG A 299 12.35 -12.60 1.46
CA ARG A 299 11.43 -12.65 0.32
C ARG A 299 10.14 -13.35 0.75
N LEU A 300 9.12 -12.54 0.97
CA LEU A 300 7.83 -12.88 1.55
C LEU A 300 6.65 -12.32 0.72
N PRO A 301 6.66 -12.41 -0.63
CA PRO A 301 5.53 -11.91 -1.39
C PRO A 301 4.29 -12.77 -1.11
N GLU A 302 3.14 -12.11 -1.00
CA GLU A 302 1.83 -12.74 -0.75
C GLU A 302 1.79 -13.59 0.54
N ALA A 303 2.76 -13.40 1.45
CA ALA A 303 2.79 -14.11 2.72
C ALA A 303 1.64 -13.64 3.63
N SER A 304 1.04 -14.56 4.36
CA SER A 304 0.08 -14.21 5.42
C SER A 304 0.84 -13.94 6.72
N LEU A 305 0.93 -12.67 7.08
CA LEU A 305 1.62 -12.10 8.23
C LEU A 305 0.64 -11.30 9.11
N ALA A 306 -0.65 -11.65 9.05
CA ALA A 306 -1.69 -10.96 9.80
C ALA A 306 -1.42 -11.11 11.29
N GLY A 307 -1.44 -9.99 12.03
CA GLY A 307 -1.13 -9.97 13.45
C GLY A 307 0.34 -10.23 13.81
N LEU A 308 1.27 -10.20 12.84
CA LEU A 308 2.70 -10.39 13.09
C LEU A 308 3.20 -9.44 14.19
N ALA A 309 3.85 -9.99 15.22
CA ALA A 309 4.51 -9.21 16.26
C ALA A 309 5.96 -8.89 15.84
N ALA A 310 6.15 -7.78 15.12
CA ALA A 310 7.43 -7.36 14.54
C ALA A 310 7.93 -6.00 15.07
N ARG A 311 7.60 -5.70 16.32
CA ARG A 311 7.96 -4.44 16.98
C ARG A 311 9.47 -4.24 17.03
N GLY A 312 9.96 -3.12 16.51
CA GLY A 312 11.38 -2.77 16.49
C GLY A 312 12.25 -3.65 15.57
N MET A 313 11.65 -4.53 14.76
CA MET A 313 12.41 -5.41 13.88
C MET A 313 13.03 -4.67 12.71
N ASN A 314 14.14 -5.19 12.20
CA ASN A 314 14.73 -4.73 10.95
C ASN A 314 14.16 -5.55 9.78
N LEU A 315 13.42 -4.89 8.91
CA LEU A 315 12.89 -5.40 7.66
C LEU A 315 13.55 -4.71 6.47
N THR A 316 14.70 -4.04 6.66
CA THR A 316 15.39 -3.34 5.57
C THR A 316 15.53 -4.24 4.36
N ASP A 317 15.22 -3.72 3.18
CA ASP A 317 15.27 -4.44 1.89
C ASP A 317 14.38 -5.68 1.76
N ALA A 318 13.44 -5.91 2.69
CA ALA A 318 12.52 -7.04 2.57
C ALA A 318 11.55 -6.86 1.40
N PHE A 319 11.18 -7.98 0.76
CA PHE A 319 10.21 -8.04 -0.32
C PHE A 319 8.91 -8.67 0.20
N LEU A 320 7.94 -7.82 0.52
CA LEU A 320 6.65 -8.13 1.14
C LEU A 320 5.48 -7.73 0.23
N ALA A 321 5.71 -7.66 -1.09
CA ALA A 321 4.67 -7.29 -2.06
C ALA A 321 3.46 -8.23 -1.95
N GLY A 322 2.26 -7.66 -1.83
CA GLY A 322 1.01 -8.40 -1.68
C GLY A 322 0.84 -9.13 -0.35
N ALA A 323 1.76 -8.97 0.62
CA ALA A 323 1.65 -9.63 1.91
C ALA A 323 0.44 -9.12 2.70
N ASP A 324 -0.20 -10.01 3.45
CA ASP A 324 -1.23 -9.64 4.41
C ASP A 324 -0.58 -9.34 5.75
N LEU A 325 -0.40 -8.05 6.06
CA LEU A 325 0.13 -7.53 7.33
C LEU A 325 -0.99 -6.92 8.18
N SER A 326 -2.25 -7.32 7.94
CA SER A 326 -3.38 -6.72 8.66
C SER A 326 -3.26 -6.96 10.16
N GLY A 327 -3.38 -5.90 10.95
CA GLY A 327 -3.22 -5.93 12.40
C GLY A 327 -1.81 -6.24 12.91
N ALA A 328 -0.78 -6.28 12.05
CA ALA A 328 0.59 -6.50 12.49
C ALA A 328 1.09 -5.37 13.41
N ASP A 329 1.88 -5.72 14.42
CA ASP A 329 2.60 -4.75 15.26
C ASP A 329 4.00 -4.50 14.69
N LEU A 330 4.12 -3.42 13.92
CA LEU A 330 5.36 -2.94 13.29
C LEU A 330 5.89 -1.67 13.97
N ALA A 331 5.47 -1.38 15.21
CA ALA A 331 5.89 -0.15 15.88
C ALA A 331 7.41 -0.09 16.06
N GLY A 332 8.01 1.02 15.64
CA GLY A 332 9.46 1.23 15.66
C GLY A 332 10.24 0.33 14.70
N ALA A 333 9.58 -0.46 13.85
CA ALA A 333 10.27 -1.32 12.89
C ALA A 333 11.03 -0.48 11.85
N ASN A 334 12.16 -1.00 11.38
CA ASN A 334 12.91 -0.42 10.29
C ASN A 334 12.48 -1.07 8.97
N LEU A 335 11.65 -0.36 8.20
CA LEU A 335 11.11 -0.75 6.89
C LEU A 335 11.88 -0.08 5.74
N THR A 336 13.07 0.48 5.99
CA THR A 336 13.85 1.20 4.97
C THR A 336 14.04 0.37 3.71
N ARG A 337 13.67 0.91 2.54
CA ARG A 337 13.73 0.22 1.23
C ARG A 337 12.98 -1.11 1.15
N THR A 338 12.02 -1.34 2.05
CA THR A 338 11.11 -2.50 1.98
C THR A 338 10.13 -2.31 0.83
N ILE A 339 9.78 -3.39 0.14
CA ILE A 339 8.76 -3.40 -0.89
C ILE A 339 7.48 -4.00 -0.31
N LEU A 340 6.46 -3.17 -0.12
CA LEU A 340 5.13 -3.47 0.43
C LEU A 340 4.02 -3.17 -0.61
N ASP A 341 4.36 -3.17 -1.90
CA ASP A 341 3.40 -2.89 -2.96
C ASP A 341 2.22 -3.86 -2.86
N GLU A 342 0.99 -3.33 -2.97
CA GLU A 342 -0.27 -4.07 -2.86
C GLU A 342 -0.46 -4.82 -1.53
N ALA A 343 0.37 -4.58 -0.52
CA ALA A 343 0.24 -5.21 0.79
C ALA A 343 -1.02 -4.72 1.53
N ASN A 344 -1.62 -5.60 2.31
CA ASN A 344 -2.72 -5.26 3.21
C ASN A 344 -2.15 -4.89 4.58
N LEU A 345 -2.13 -3.59 4.91
CA LEU A 345 -1.68 -3.04 6.19
C LEU A 345 -2.85 -2.53 7.03
N GLN A 346 -4.07 -2.99 6.76
CA GLN A 346 -5.25 -2.54 7.50
C GLN A 346 -5.06 -2.80 9.00
N ARG A 347 -5.34 -1.79 9.82
CA ARG A 347 -5.21 -1.86 11.29
C ARG A 347 -3.80 -2.20 11.80
N ALA A 348 -2.77 -2.18 10.94
CA ALA A 348 -1.39 -2.39 11.36
C ALA A 348 -0.91 -1.21 12.22
N ASN A 349 -0.03 -1.50 13.17
CA ASN A 349 0.62 -0.49 14.01
C ASN A 349 2.00 -0.18 13.46
N LEU A 350 2.18 0.96 12.78
CA LEU A 350 3.48 1.45 12.29
C LEU A 350 3.99 2.65 13.10
N GLU A 351 3.55 2.82 14.35
CA GLU A 351 3.97 3.96 15.17
C GLU A 351 5.49 4.03 15.32
N GLY A 352 6.08 5.17 14.94
CA GLY A 352 7.53 5.37 14.96
C GLY A 352 8.34 4.53 13.97
N ALA A 353 7.70 3.84 13.02
CA ALA A 353 8.41 3.04 12.02
C ALA A 353 9.26 3.92 11.08
N LEU A 354 10.40 3.37 10.65
CA LEU A 354 11.30 4.00 9.68
C LEU A 354 10.98 3.46 8.28
N CYS A 355 10.29 4.24 7.46
CA CYS A 355 9.84 3.87 6.12
C CYS A 355 10.61 4.62 5.02
N GLU A 356 11.91 4.87 5.23
CA GLU A 356 12.72 5.62 4.26
C GLU A 356 12.88 4.83 2.95
N GLY A 357 12.45 5.41 1.82
CA GLY A 357 12.50 4.74 0.52
C GLY A 357 11.66 3.46 0.42
N THR A 358 10.71 3.24 1.35
CA THR A 358 9.78 2.11 1.30
C THR A 358 8.83 2.28 0.13
N SER A 359 8.58 1.20 -0.62
CA SER A 359 7.56 1.15 -1.65
C SER A 359 6.27 0.59 -1.06
N LEU A 360 5.17 1.33 -1.17
CA LEU A 360 3.82 1.06 -0.65
C LEU A 360 2.80 1.29 -1.76
N GLN A 361 3.20 1.11 -3.02
CA GLN A 361 2.33 1.38 -4.15
C GLN A 361 1.06 0.55 -4.05
N ARG A 362 -0.10 1.21 -4.11
CA ARG A 362 -1.44 0.59 -3.98
C ARG A 362 -1.65 -0.21 -2.69
N ALA A 363 -0.82 -0.03 -1.67
CA ALA A 363 -1.01 -0.69 -0.38
C ALA A 363 -2.26 -0.16 0.33
N ASP A 364 -2.88 -1.01 1.14
CA ASP A 364 -4.08 -0.66 1.90
C ASP A 364 -3.74 -0.39 3.36
N LEU A 365 -3.73 0.89 3.76
CA LEU A 365 -3.39 1.32 5.12
C LEU A 365 -4.62 1.74 5.94
N ARG A 366 -5.85 1.37 5.54
CA ARG A 366 -7.06 1.79 6.27
C ARG A 366 -6.99 1.39 7.75
N ASP A 367 -7.31 2.34 8.62
CA ASP A 367 -7.26 2.19 10.08
C ASP A 367 -5.88 1.87 10.67
N ALA A 368 -4.79 1.98 9.90
CA ALA A 368 -3.43 1.83 10.42
C ALA A 368 -3.05 2.98 11.38
N ARG A 369 -2.17 2.69 12.35
CA ARG A 369 -1.60 3.70 13.26
C ARG A 369 -0.25 4.14 12.75
N LEU A 370 -0.11 5.40 12.35
CA LEU A 370 1.09 5.94 11.71
C LEU A 370 1.79 7.02 12.55
N ALA A 371 1.36 7.29 13.79
CA ALA A 371 1.92 8.38 14.59
C ALA A 371 3.46 8.27 14.70
N ALA A 372 4.16 9.37 14.44
CA ALA A 372 5.63 9.45 14.39
C ALA A 372 6.34 8.55 13.36
N ALA A 373 5.61 7.90 12.44
CA ALA A 373 6.23 7.17 11.34
C ALA A 373 6.93 8.14 10.37
N ARG A 374 8.02 7.68 9.74
CA ARG A 374 8.88 8.50 8.89
C ARG A 374 8.91 7.94 7.47
N PHE A 375 8.33 8.65 6.51
CA PHE A 375 8.18 8.22 5.12
C PHE A 375 9.10 8.96 4.14
N SER A 376 10.27 9.43 4.57
CA SER A 376 11.19 10.17 3.68
C SER A 376 11.47 9.39 2.39
N SER A 377 11.20 10.00 1.24
CA SER A 377 11.34 9.39 -0.10
C SER A 377 10.58 8.08 -0.32
N ALA A 378 9.56 7.80 0.50
CA ALA A 378 8.69 6.65 0.30
C ALA A 378 7.77 6.85 -0.91
N ASP A 379 7.41 5.74 -1.54
CA ASP A 379 6.48 5.69 -2.65
C ASP A 379 5.14 5.11 -2.17
N LEU A 380 4.13 5.96 -2.08
CA LEU A 380 2.75 5.64 -1.70
C LEU A 380 1.78 5.86 -2.88
N GLU A 381 2.26 5.77 -4.13
CA GLU A 381 1.42 5.97 -5.31
C GLU A 381 0.20 5.03 -5.28
N GLY A 382 -1.00 5.61 -5.37
CA GLY A 382 -2.26 4.87 -5.34
C GLY A 382 -2.61 4.21 -4.00
N ALA A 383 -1.84 4.44 -2.93
CA ALA A 383 -2.09 3.84 -1.63
C ALA A 383 -3.42 4.32 -1.01
N ILE A 384 -4.04 3.47 -0.19
CA ILE A 384 -5.30 3.77 0.49
C ILE A 384 -5.02 4.28 1.91
N LEU A 385 -5.15 5.60 2.10
CA LEU A 385 -4.86 6.34 3.34
C LEU A 385 -6.12 7.01 3.92
N ARG A 386 -7.31 6.57 3.47
CA ARG A 386 -8.60 7.18 3.76
C ARG A 386 -8.87 7.28 5.27
N GLY A 387 -9.19 8.48 5.74
CA GLY A 387 -9.58 8.75 7.12
C GLY A 387 -8.45 8.67 8.15
N LEU A 388 -7.21 8.49 7.72
CA LEU A 388 -6.08 8.39 8.64
C LEU A 388 -5.72 9.74 9.28
N ASP A 389 -5.21 9.66 10.51
CA ASP A 389 -4.58 10.78 11.18
C ASP A 389 -3.08 10.78 10.85
N LEU A 390 -2.66 11.76 10.04
CA LEU A 390 -1.31 11.88 9.50
C LEU A 390 -0.55 13.08 10.11
N ARG A 391 -1.12 13.77 11.11
CA ARG A 391 -0.56 15.00 11.69
C ARG A 391 0.82 14.83 12.33
N GLU A 392 1.11 13.64 12.85
CA GLU A 392 2.41 13.31 13.47
C GLU A 392 3.31 12.50 12.53
N VAL A 393 2.91 12.31 11.28
CA VAL A 393 3.71 11.60 10.28
C VAL A 393 4.72 12.57 9.68
N THR A 394 5.97 12.13 9.54
CA THR A 394 6.97 12.91 8.82
C THR A 394 7.00 12.46 7.36
N PHE A 395 6.58 13.35 6.48
CA PHE A 395 6.80 13.22 5.05
C PHE A 395 7.97 14.11 4.63
N GLN A 396 8.74 13.65 3.63
CA GLN A 396 9.75 14.46 2.97
C GLN A 396 9.97 13.89 1.58
N SER A 397 9.70 14.66 0.54
CA SER A 397 9.87 14.24 -0.87
C SER A 397 9.17 12.91 -1.17
N VAL A 398 7.92 12.76 -0.75
CA VAL A 398 7.16 11.51 -0.92
C VAL A 398 6.37 11.50 -2.21
N PHE A 399 6.11 10.31 -2.73
CA PHE A 399 5.22 10.11 -3.87
C PHE A 399 3.86 9.62 -3.37
N LEU A 400 2.83 10.42 -3.59
CA LEU A 400 1.44 10.20 -3.19
C LEU A 400 0.50 10.32 -4.40
N GLY A 401 1.04 10.22 -5.62
CA GLY A 401 0.26 10.33 -6.85
C GLY A 401 -0.91 9.34 -6.86
N GLY A 402 -2.12 9.81 -7.16
CA GLY A 402 -3.33 8.97 -7.15
C GLY A 402 -3.74 8.38 -5.80
N ALA A 403 -3.06 8.73 -4.69
CA ALA A 403 -3.36 8.19 -3.37
C ALA A 403 -4.76 8.57 -2.90
N GLN A 404 -5.40 7.69 -2.12
CA GLN A 404 -6.76 7.88 -1.61
C GLN A 404 -6.69 8.43 -0.18
N LEU A 405 -6.79 9.76 -0.05
CA LEU A 405 -6.63 10.54 1.17
C LEU A 405 -7.96 11.15 1.67
N GLN A 406 -9.12 10.60 1.26
CA GLN A 406 -10.40 11.20 1.62
C GLN A 406 -10.57 11.27 3.13
N VAL A 407 -10.99 12.42 3.64
CA VAL A 407 -11.22 12.65 5.09
C VAL A 407 -9.94 12.46 5.94
N ALA A 408 -8.75 12.36 5.33
CA ALA A 408 -7.49 12.27 6.07
C ALA A 408 -7.15 13.60 6.77
N ARG A 409 -6.38 13.52 7.86
CA ARG A 409 -5.90 14.69 8.61
C ARG A 409 -4.41 14.90 8.40
N LEU A 410 -4.07 15.91 7.63
CA LEU A 410 -2.73 16.38 7.27
C LEU A 410 -2.40 17.74 7.94
N ASP A 411 -3.12 18.13 8.99
CA ASP A 411 -2.94 19.43 9.64
C ASP A 411 -1.50 19.63 10.14
N GLY A 412 -0.86 20.73 9.73
CA GLY A 412 0.50 21.10 10.12
C GLY A 412 1.62 20.22 9.56
N VAL A 413 1.30 19.31 8.64
CA VAL A 413 2.27 18.39 8.04
C VAL A 413 3.16 19.13 7.03
N ASP A 414 4.45 18.77 6.98
CA ASP A 414 5.39 19.22 5.95
C ASP A 414 5.37 18.22 4.77
N LEU A 415 4.93 18.68 3.61
CA LEU A 415 4.86 17.93 2.36
C LEU A 415 5.67 18.60 1.25
N ARG A 416 6.54 19.57 1.56
CA ARG A 416 7.27 20.34 0.55
C ARG A 416 7.96 19.48 -0.50
N GLY A 417 7.78 19.84 -1.76
CA GLY A 417 8.34 19.12 -2.91
C GLY A 417 7.87 17.67 -3.07
N SER A 418 6.78 17.27 -2.39
CA SER A 418 6.16 15.96 -2.58
C SER A 418 5.25 15.96 -3.81
N VAL A 419 4.98 14.77 -4.36
CA VAL A 419 4.13 14.61 -5.54
C VAL A 419 2.78 14.03 -5.12
N LEU A 420 1.72 14.82 -5.24
CA LEU A 420 0.32 14.45 -4.95
C LEU A 420 -0.56 14.50 -6.21
N ALA A 421 0.05 14.47 -7.41
CA ALA A 421 -0.67 14.51 -8.68
C ALA A 421 -1.81 13.46 -8.74
N GLY A 422 -3.04 13.91 -9.02
CA GLY A 422 -4.22 13.05 -9.09
C GLY A 422 -4.68 12.44 -7.76
N ALA A 423 -4.08 12.82 -6.62
CA ALA A 423 -4.49 12.32 -5.31
C ALA A 423 -5.92 12.78 -4.95
N ASN A 424 -6.64 11.96 -4.17
CA ASN A 424 -7.99 12.27 -3.74
C ASN A 424 -8.01 12.70 -2.27
N LEU A 425 -8.03 14.01 -2.03
CA LEU A 425 -8.08 14.65 -0.71
C LEU A 425 -9.50 15.15 -0.35
N THR A 426 -10.55 14.64 -1.01
CA THR A 426 -11.92 15.12 -0.77
C THR A 426 -12.30 15.09 0.72
N GLN A 427 -12.83 16.22 1.19
CA GLN A 427 -13.22 16.44 2.60
C GLN A 427 -12.09 16.19 3.62
N GLY A 428 -10.84 16.14 3.17
CA GLY A 428 -9.66 16.07 4.03
C GLY A 428 -9.34 17.41 4.69
N SER A 429 -8.46 17.37 5.68
CA SER A 429 -7.98 18.56 6.39
C SER A 429 -6.46 18.65 6.25
N ALA A 430 -5.95 19.78 5.80
CA ALA A 430 -4.53 20.10 5.68
C ALA A 430 -4.29 21.52 6.22
N VAL A 431 -4.94 21.84 7.34
CA VAL A 431 -4.90 23.18 7.94
C VAL A 431 -3.48 23.47 8.42
N GLY A 432 -2.91 24.58 7.98
CA GLY A 432 -1.54 24.98 8.32
C GLY A 432 -0.45 24.04 7.80
N ALA A 433 -0.76 23.14 6.87
CA ALA A 433 0.23 22.27 6.24
C ALA A 433 1.18 23.08 5.34
N ASP A 434 2.42 22.61 5.22
CA ASP A 434 3.39 23.15 4.27
C ASP A 434 3.38 22.31 2.98
N LEU A 435 2.67 22.83 1.99
CA LEU A 435 2.50 22.29 0.64
C LEU A 435 3.23 23.17 -0.40
N SER A 436 4.27 23.91 0.01
CA SER A 436 5.07 24.68 -0.95
C SER A 436 5.77 23.76 -1.96
N GLU A 437 5.81 24.18 -3.22
CA GLU A 437 6.42 23.44 -4.35
C GLU A 437 5.85 22.02 -4.55
N VAL A 438 4.67 21.73 -4.02
CA VAL A 438 4.00 20.44 -4.20
C VAL A 438 3.33 20.37 -5.57
N ASP A 439 3.42 19.21 -6.21
CA ASP A 439 2.61 18.87 -7.38
C ASP A 439 1.26 18.30 -6.93
N LEU A 440 0.19 19.10 -7.05
CA LEU A 440 -1.22 18.74 -6.85
C LEU A 440 -1.99 18.70 -8.17
N SER A 441 -1.30 18.58 -9.31
CA SER A 441 -1.94 18.61 -10.63
C SER A 441 -2.99 17.50 -10.75
N GLY A 442 -4.19 17.86 -11.20
CA GLY A 442 -5.34 16.95 -11.32
C GLY A 442 -5.87 16.37 -10.00
N ALA A 443 -5.41 16.84 -8.83
CA ALA A 443 -5.88 16.34 -7.54
C ALA A 443 -7.35 16.70 -7.27
N ASP A 444 -8.06 15.83 -6.54
CA ASP A 444 -9.44 16.06 -6.11
C ASP A 444 -9.48 16.56 -4.66
N LEU A 445 -9.64 17.87 -4.51
CA LEU A 445 -9.63 18.63 -3.25
C LEU A 445 -11.04 19.11 -2.86
N ARG A 446 -12.11 18.53 -3.41
CA ARG A 446 -13.47 19.04 -3.17
C ARG A 446 -13.83 19.04 -1.69
N GLY A 447 -14.19 20.23 -1.21
CA GLY A 447 -14.51 20.49 0.19
C GLY A 447 -13.36 20.23 1.17
N ALA A 448 -12.12 20.13 0.72
CA ALA A 448 -10.96 20.02 1.60
C ALA A 448 -10.74 21.33 2.37
N ASP A 449 -10.21 21.21 3.59
CA ASP A 449 -9.83 22.36 4.41
C ASP A 449 -8.32 22.60 4.36
N LEU A 450 -7.94 23.60 3.57
CA LEU A 450 -6.57 24.09 3.36
C LEU A 450 -6.34 25.44 4.07
N SER A 451 -7.13 25.75 5.11
CA SER A 451 -7.00 27.04 5.81
C SER A 451 -5.60 27.20 6.38
N GLU A 452 -5.03 28.40 6.25
CA GLU A 452 -3.67 28.73 6.72
C GLU A 452 -2.54 27.87 6.13
N ALA A 453 -2.82 27.01 5.15
CA ALA A 453 -1.81 26.21 4.48
C ALA A 453 -0.86 27.09 3.64
N ARG A 454 0.37 26.62 3.44
CA ARG A 454 1.35 27.22 2.51
C ARG A 454 1.34 26.40 1.23
N LEU A 455 0.97 27.02 0.12
CA LEU A 455 0.88 26.48 -1.24
C LEU A 455 1.74 27.33 -2.19
N ASP A 456 2.71 28.07 -1.65
CA ASP A 456 3.59 28.93 -2.46
C ASP A 456 4.29 28.06 -3.53
N GLU A 457 4.23 28.48 -4.79
CA GLU A 457 4.78 27.77 -5.96
C GLU A 457 4.24 26.34 -6.16
N ALA A 458 3.07 26.00 -5.58
CA ALA A 458 2.43 24.71 -5.80
C ALA A 458 1.74 24.64 -7.18
N ASP A 459 1.79 23.47 -7.81
CA ASP A 459 1.07 23.20 -9.05
C ASP A 459 -0.31 22.59 -8.73
N LEU A 460 -1.38 23.35 -8.96
CA LEU A 460 -2.77 22.92 -8.86
C LEU A 460 -3.47 22.90 -10.23
N SER A 461 -2.71 22.75 -11.32
CA SER A 461 -3.25 22.68 -12.68
C SER A 461 -4.27 21.55 -12.78
N GLU A 462 -5.42 21.83 -13.39
CA GLU A 462 -6.54 20.88 -13.55
C GLU A 462 -7.11 20.30 -12.25
N ALA A 463 -6.70 20.78 -11.07
CA ALA A 463 -7.20 20.28 -9.79
C ALA A 463 -8.65 20.70 -9.55
N ASN A 464 -9.38 19.90 -8.76
CA ASN A 464 -10.75 20.18 -8.37
C ASN A 464 -10.84 20.68 -6.93
N LEU A 465 -10.97 22.00 -6.76
CA LEU A 465 -11.11 22.71 -5.49
C LEU A 465 -12.56 23.17 -5.22
N GLU A 466 -13.57 22.52 -5.83
CA GLU A 466 -14.97 22.90 -5.60
C GLU A 466 -15.29 22.91 -4.09
N SER A 467 -15.79 24.05 -3.60
CA SER A 467 -16.11 24.29 -2.18
C SER A 467 -14.94 24.09 -1.19
N ALA A 468 -13.69 24.02 -1.66
CA ALA A 468 -12.52 23.95 -0.78
C ALA A 468 -12.35 25.25 0.03
N ARG A 469 -11.69 25.14 1.19
CA ARG A 469 -11.48 26.26 2.11
C ARG A 469 -9.99 26.61 2.20
N LEU A 470 -9.59 27.75 1.64
CA LEU A 470 -8.23 28.30 1.63
C LEU A 470 -8.17 29.60 2.47
N VAL A 471 -8.96 29.70 3.53
CA VAL A 471 -9.03 30.93 4.34
C VAL A 471 -7.66 31.22 4.96
N GLY A 472 -7.11 32.40 4.67
CA GLY A 472 -5.78 32.81 5.16
C GLY A 472 -4.61 31.98 4.63
N ALA A 473 -4.82 31.11 3.63
CA ALA A 473 -3.75 30.35 3.01
C ALA A 473 -2.78 31.26 2.24
N SER A 474 -1.53 30.83 2.10
CA SER A 474 -0.57 31.42 1.16
C SER A 474 -0.49 30.53 -0.07
N ALA A 475 -0.61 31.09 -1.26
CA ALA A 475 -0.54 30.41 -2.56
C ALA A 475 0.10 31.39 -3.56
N VAL A 476 1.19 32.03 -3.14
CA VAL A 476 1.94 33.00 -3.95
C VAL A 476 2.59 32.25 -5.10
N GLU A 477 2.44 32.76 -6.33
CA GLU A 477 2.98 32.14 -7.55
C GLU A 477 2.53 30.68 -7.76
N ALA A 478 1.40 30.28 -7.19
CA ALA A 478 0.79 28.97 -7.41
C ALA A 478 0.05 28.92 -8.76
N THR A 479 0.06 27.76 -9.41
CA THR A 479 -0.63 27.56 -10.70
C THR A 479 -2.00 26.92 -10.49
N PHE A 480 -3.06 27.57 -10.96
CA PHE A 480 -4.45 27.08 -10.97
C PHE A 480 -4.98 26.93 -12.41
N GLU A 481 -4.10 26.73 -13.41
CA GLU A 481 -4.49 26.63 -14.81
C GLU A 481 -5.52 25.50 -15.03
N GLY A 482 -6.67 25.82 -15.62
CA GLY A 482 -7.75 24.86 -15.86
C GLY A 482 -8.42 24.28 -14.61
N ALA A 483 -8.10 24.78 -13.41
CA ALA A 483 -8.63 24.27 -12.16
C ALA A 483 -10.14 24.58 -11.98
N THR A 484 -10.85 23.70 -11.28
CA THR A 484 -12.24 23.93 -10.87
C THR A 484 -12.26 24.53 -9.46
N LEU A 485 -12.62 25.81 -9.35
CA LEU A 485 -12.60 26.60 -8.11
C LEU A 485 -14.00 27.03 -7.64
N SER A 486 -15.06 26.43 -8.21
CA SER A 486 -16.45 26.82 -7.93
C SER A 486 -16.76 26.80 -6.43
N ALA A 487 -17.31 27.91 -5.92
CA ALA A 487 -17.63 28.12 -4.52
C ALA A 487 -16.45 27.97 -3.52
N MET A 488 -15.20 27.95 -4.00
CA MET A 488 -14.01 27.94 -3.15
C MET A 488 -13.99 29.19 -2.26
N ASN A 489 -13.57 29.01 -1.01
CA ASN A 489 -13.41 30.10 -0.06
C ASN A 489 -11.93 30.43 0.16
N ALA A 490 -11.44 31.49 -0.46
CA ALA A 490 -10.09 32.01 -0.33
C ALA A 490 -10.07 33.39 0.36
N GLU A 491 -10.98 33.61 1.32
CA GLU A 491 -11.01 34.83 2.13
C GLU A 491 -9.64 35.08 2.79
N ARG A 492 -9.09 36.29 2.59
CA ARG A 492 -7.78 36.72 3.10
C ARG A 492 -6.59 35.85 2.68
N ALA A 493 -6.75 35.05 1.62
CA ALA A 493 -5.64 34.29 1.07
C ALA A 493 -4.61 35.22 0.40
N ARG A 494 -3.34 34.81 0.38
CA ARG A 494 -2.27 35.47 -0.37
C ARG A 494 -2.08 34.73 -1.69
N LEU A 495 -2.51 35.32 -2.78
CA LEU A 495 -2.52 34.74 -4.12
C LEU A 495 -1.69 35.56 -5.12
N ALA A 496 -0.82 36.45 -4.63
CA ALA A 496 -0.04 37.33 -5.49
C ALA A 496 0.73 36.54 -6.55
N GLY A 497 0.59 36.93 -7.82
CA GLY A 497 1.22 36.26 -8.97
C GLY A 497 0.67 34.88 -9.30
N ALA A 498 -0.42 34.41 -8.67
CA ALA A 498 -1.00 33.11 -9.01
C ALA A 498 -1.63 33.12 -10.42
N GLU A 499 -1.56 31.98 -11.10
CA GLU A 499 -1.99 31.83 -12.49
C GLU A 499 -3.36 31.15 -12.57
N PHE A 500 -4.37 31.79 -13.16
CA PHE A 500 -5.75 31.27 -13.20
C PHE A 500 -6.27 30.95 -14.60
N ARG A 501 -5.39 30.91 -15.61
CA ARG A 501 -5.80 30.76 -17.01
C ARG A 501 -6.74 29.56 -17.20
N GLY A 502 -7.92 29.81 -17.78
CA GLY A 502 -8.91 28.75 -18.02
C GLY A 502 -9.59 28.17 -16.77
N ALA A 503 -9.32 28.68 -15.58
CA ALA A 503 -9.96 28.21 -14.35
C ALA A 503 -11.46 28.56 -14.32
N SER A 504 -12.25 27.69 -13.68
CA SER A 504 -13.68 27.93 -13.42
C SER A 504 -13.88 28.33 -11.96
N ALA A 505 -14.04 29.63 -11.69
CA ALA A 505 -14.09 30.21 -10.35
C ALA A 505 -15.45 30.84 -9.99
N SER A 506 -16.54 30.25 -10.48
CA SER A 506 -17.89 30.72 -10.19
C SER A 506 -18.21 30.68 -8.69
N GLY A 507 -18.70 31.78 -8.14
CA GLY A 507 -19.07 31.90 -6.72
C GLY A 507 -17.89 31.86 -5.74
N VAL A 508 -16.65 31.97 -6.23
CA VAL A 508 -15.45 32.03 -5.38
C VAL A 508 -15.52 33.22 -4.41
N ARG A 509 -14.97 33.05 -3.21
CA ARG A 509 -14.86 34.13 -2.22
C ARG A 509 -13.40 34.54 -2.07
N PHE A 510 -13.07 35.71 -2.62
CA PHE A 510 -11.79 36.40 -2.48
C PHE A 510 -11.86 37.62 -1.55
N HIS A 511 -12.85 37.68 -0.65
CA HIS A 511 -12.99 38.80 0.27
C HIS A 511 -11.67 39.06 1.02
N GLY A 512 -11.11 40.27 0.86
CA GLY A 512 -9.83 40.64 1.49
C GLY A 512 -8.60 39.86 1.03
N ALA A 513 -8.68 39.08 -0.05
CA ALA A 513 -7.55 38.33 -0.60
C ALA A 513 -6.57 39.26 -1.32
N ASP A 514 -5.29 38.85 -1.38
CA ASP A 514 -4.26 39.51 -2.17
C ASP A 514 -4.12 38.82 -3.52
N LEU A 515 -4.63 39.44 -4.59
CA LEU A 515 -4.58 38.96 -5.97
C LEU A 515 -3.60 39.80 -6.80
N THR A 516 -2.69 40.54 -6.17
CA THR A 516 -1.76 41.44 -6.86
C THR A 516 -1.02 40.74 -8.00
N GLY A 517 -1.09 41.31 -9.20
CA GLY A 517 -0.37 40.80 -10.37
C GLY A 517 -0.90 39.50 -10.98
N CYS A 518 -2.08 39.01 -10.59
CA CYS A 518 -2.70 37.84 -11.22
C CYS A 518 -3.21 38.16 -12.63
N ASP A 519 -3.10 37.18 -13.52
CA ASP A 519 -3.81 37.15 -14.81
C ASP A 519 -5.16 36.44 -14.61
N LEU A 520 -6.26 37.19 -14.71
CA LEU A 520 -7.63 36.70 -14.62
C LEU A 520 -8.39 36.82 -15.95
N ASP A 521 -7.66 36.92 -17.06
CA ASP A 521 -8.25 37.06 -18.39
C ASP A 521 -9.06 35.81 -18.77
N GLY A 522 -10.28 36.03 -19.25
CA GLY A 522 -11.21 34.98 -19.66
C GLY A 522 -11.70 34.06 -18.53
N VAL A 523 -11.34 34.31 -17.26
CA VAL A 523 -11.72 33.47 -16.12
C VAL A 523 -13.21 33.60 -15.82
N SER A 524 -13.85 32.49 -15.44
CA SER A 524 -15.26 32.51 -14.99
C SER A 524 -15.32 32.90 -13.51
N LEU A 525 -15.76 34.12 -13.22
CA LEU A 525 -15.91 34.72 -11.88
C LEU A 525 -17.39 35.07 -11.58
N GLU A 526 -18.34 34.33 -12.17
CA GLU A 526 -19.77 34.61 -12.02
C GLU A 526 -20.18 34.51 -10.54
N GLY A 527 -20.81 35.55 -10.01
CA GLY A 527 -21.22 35.63 -8.60
C GLY A 527 -20.05 35.63 -7.60
N ALA A 528 -18.81 35.84 -8.05
CA ALA A 528 -17.65 35.91 -7.17
C ALA A 528 -17.75 37.08 -6.19
N VAL A 529 -17.13 36.92 -5.01
CA VAL A 529 -17.08 37.95 -3.96
C VAL A 529 -15.65 38.44 -3.80
N LEU A 530 -15.37 39.64 -4.30
CA LEU A 530 -14.03 40.25 -4.29
C LEU A 530 -13.96 41.49 -3.38
N ASP A 531 -15.03 41.85 -2.67
CA ASP A 531 -15.06 43.04 -1.80
C ASP A 531 -13.79 43.14 -0.93
N GLY A 532 -13.08 44.26 -0.99
CA GLY A 532 -11.84 44.51 -0.22
C GLY A 532 -10.59 43.72 -0.65
N ALA A 533 -10.62 42.99 -1.76
CA ALA A 533 -9.44 42.34 -2.33
C ALA A 533 -8.41 43.37 -2.85
N GLN A 534 -7.13 42.98 -2.85
CA GLN A 534 -6.05 43.74 -3.50
C GLN A 534 -5.93 43.25 -4.95
N LEU A 535 -6.09 44.16 -5.91
CA LEU A 535 -6.19 43.88 -7.35
C LEU A 535 -5.23 44.77 -8.15
N GLU A 536 -4.16 45.24 -7.53
CA GLU A 536 -3.13 46.02 -8.21
C GLU A 536 -2.48 45.19 -9.32
N ARG A 537 -2.38 45.80 -10.51
CA ARG A 537 -1.75 45.19 -11.70
C ARG A 537 -2.43 43.88 -12.18
N VAL A 538 -3.75 43.78 -11.97
CA VAL A 538 -4.57 42.65 -12.46
C VAL A 538 -5.22 43.00 -13.80
N SER A 539 -5.34 42.00 -14.67
CA SER A 539 -6.12 42.08 -15.91
C SER A 539 -7.34 41.15 -15.80
N MET A 540 -8.49 41.58 -16.35
CA MET A 540 -9.73 40.81 -16.41
C MET A 540 -10.38 40.93 -17.80
N GLU A 541 -9.56 40.96 -18.85
CA GLU A 541 -10.02 41.03 -20.25
C GLU A 541 -10.89 39.80 -20.56
N GLY A 542 -12.10 40.03 -21.09
CA GLY A 542 -13.02 38.96 -21.45
C GLY A 542 -13.53 38.09 -20.28
N ALA A 543 -13.24 38.44 -19.02
CA ALA A 543 -13.67 37.66 -17.86
C ALA A 543 -15.21 37.65 -17.69
N SER A 544 -15.75 36.54 -17.17
CA SER A 544 -17.19 36.46 -16.84
C SER A 544 -17.44 36.81 -15.37
N LEU A 545 -17.88 38.03 -15.10
CA LEU A 545 -18.11 38.63 -13.78
C LEU A 545 -19.60 38.88 -13.49
N ALA A 546 -20.51 38.18 -14.17
CA ALA A 546 -21.95 38.40 -14.00
C ALA A 546 -22.37 38.22 -12.53
N GLY A 547 -23.03 39.22 -11.96
CA GLY A 547 -23.45 39.24 -10.56
C GLY A 547 -22.32 39.29 -9.53
N ALA A 548 -21.06 39.50 -9.94
CA ALA A 548 -19.93 39.59 -9.03
C ALA A 548 -20.00 40.82 -8.11
N ARG A 549 -19.42 40.70 -6.91
CA ARG A 549 -19.29 41.78 -5.93
C ARG A 549 -17.87 42.34 -5.95
N LEU A 550 -17.76 43.57 -6.44
CA LEU A 550 -16.54 44.32 -6.69
C LEU A 550 -16.60 45.70 -6.00
N SER A 551 -17.25 45.79 -4.83
CA SER A 551 -17.51 47.08 -4.16
C SER A 551 -16.31 47.55 -3.36
N GLN A 552 -16.11 48.88 -3.31
CA GLN A 552 -15.07 49.55 -2.53
C GLN A 552 -13.64 49.08 -2.88
N LEU A 553 -13.40 48.80 -4.16
CA LEU A 553 -12.10 48.35 -4.67
C LEU A 553 -11.30 49.49 -5.28
N VAL A 554 -9.97 49.34 -5.29
CA VAL A 554 -9.06 50.19 -6.06
C VAL A 554 -8.74 49.46 -7.37
N LEU A 555 -9.32 49.92 -8.45
CA LEU A 555 -9.32 49.32 -9.79
C LEU A 555 -8.82 50.34 -10.83
N VAL A 556 -7.82 51.13 -10.44
CA VAL A 556 -7.22 52.17 -11.29
C VAL A 556 -6.48 51.49 -12.43
N ASP A 557 -6.71 51.96 -13.66
CA ASP A 557 -6.13 51.40 -14.89
C ASP A 557 -6.50 49.92 -15.18
N ILE A 558 -7.55 49.37 -14.56
CA ILE A 558 -7.94 47.97 -14.80
C ILE A 558 -8.51 47.77 -16.21
N ASP A 559 -8.23 46.61 -16.79
CA ASP A 559 -8.78 46.19 -18.08
C ASP A 559 -9.97 45.25 -17.90
N PHE A 560 -11.16 45.74 -18.26
CA PHE A 560 -12.42 44.99 -18.39
C PHE A 560 -12.90 44.93 -19.85
N THR A 561 -12.01 45.11 -20.83
CA THR A 561 -12.36 45.02 -22.25
C THR A 561 -13.07 43.70 -22.54
N GLU A 562 -14.21 43.77 -23.23
CA GLU A 562 -15.08 42.61 -23.55
C GLU A 562 -15.59 41.79 -22.35
N ALA A 563 -15.36 42.25 -21.11
CA ALA A 563 -15.79 41.54 -19.91
C ALA A 563 -17.31 41.52 -19.74
N ASN A 564 -17.82 40.45 -19.11
CA ASN A 564 -19.23 40.31 -18.77
C ASN A 564 -19.49 40.70 -17.32
N LEU A 565 -19.97 41.92 -17.08
CA LEU A 565 -20.28 42.51 -15.78
C LEU A 565 -21.80 42.65 -15.53
N GLU A 566 -22.64 41.85 -16.21
CA GLU A 566 -24.10 41.97 -16.07
C GLU A 566 -24.54 41.79 -14.60
N GLY A 567 -25.25 42.78 -14.08
CA GLY A 567 -25.71 42.77 -12.68
C GLY A 567 -24.61 42.83 -11.62
N ALA A 568 -23.34 43.03 -12.00
CA ALA A 568 -22.23 43.15 -11.05
C ALA A 568 -22.34 44.44 -10.22
N SER A 569 -21.73 44.45 -9.03
CA SER A 569 -21.72 45.61 -8.13
C SER A 569 -20.31 46.15 -7.98
N LEU A 570 -20.05 47.32 -8.57
CA LEU A 570 -18.82 48.11 -8.49
C LEU A 570 -19.03 49.40 -7.66
N ASP A 571 -19.94 49.35 -6.69
CA ASP A 571 -20.31 50.53 -5.90
C ASP A 571 -19.10 51.07 -5.12
N GLU A 572 -18.94 52.40 -5.13
CA GLU A 572 -17.89 53.13 -4.41
C GLU A 572 -16.43 52.74 -4.77
N SER A 573 -16.22 52.01 -5.87
CA SER A 573 -14.89 51.61 -6.33
C SER A 573 -14.18 52.74 -7.09
N ASP A 574 -12.84 52.77 -7.01
CA ASP A 574 -11.98 53.64 -7.82
C ASP A 574 -11.67 52.98 -9.15
N LEU A 575 -12.36 53.42 -10.19
CA LEU A 575 -12.29 52.97 -11.58
C LEU A 575 -11.58 54.03 -12.46
N THR A 576 -10.73 54.87 -11.88
CA THR A 576 -10.04 55.92 -12.62
C THR A 576 -9.21 55.32 -13.75
N ARG A 577 -9.45 55.76 -14.99
CA ARG A 577 -8.82 55.23 -16.22
C ARG A 577 -9.06 53.74 -16.48
N ALA A 578 -10.08 53.14 -15.90
CA ALA A 578 -10.47 51.77 -16.22
C ALA A 578 -10.97 51.65 -17.67
N CYS A 579 -10.68 50.53 -18.32
CA CYS A 579 -11.16 50.20 -19.66
C CYS A 579 -12.34 49.25 -19.61
N PHE A 580 -13.47 49.64 -20.16
CA PHE A 580 -14.71 48.87 -20.30
C PHE A 580 -15.13 48.75 -21.77
N ASP A 581 -14.21 48.92 -22.71
CA ASP A 581 -14.53 48.91 -24.12
C ASP A 581 -15.22 47.59 -24.51
N SER A 582 -16.38 47.70 -25.17
CA SER A 582 -17.25 46.58 -25.54
C SER A 582 -17.71 45.66 -24.39
N ALA A 583 -17.54 46.07 -23.12
CA ALA A 583 -17.97 45.30 -21.95
C ALA A 583 -19.51 45.27 -21.81
N ARG A 584 -20.03 44.21 -21.18
CA ARG A 584 -21.47 44.05 -20.87
C ARG A 584 -21.75 44.44 -19.42
N LEU A 585 -22.32 45.60 -19.19
CA LEU A 585 -22.68 46.13 -17.86
C LEU A 585 -24.20 46.22 -17.64
N ALA A 586 -25.02 45.46 -18.38
CA ALA A 586 -26.47 45.57 -18.26
C ALA A 586 -26.92 45.27 -16.82
N GLY A 587 -27.65 46.21 -16.22
CA GLY A 587 -28.12 46.15 -14.83
C GLY A 587 -27.02 46.24 -13.75
N ALA A 588 -25.76 46.51 -14.11
CA ALA A 588 -24.67 46.67 -13.14
C ALA A 588 -24.88 47.91 -12.25
N SER A 589 -24.36 47.86 -11.03
CA SER A 589 -24.38 48.98 -10.08
C SER A 589 -22.98 49.58 -9.96
N LEU A 590 -22.84 50.87 -10.22
CA LEU A 590 -21.60 51.66 -10.12
C LEU A 590 -21.86 52.92 -9.29
N ARG A 591 -22.65 52.79 -8.22
CA ARG A 591 -23.13 53.94 -7.45
C ARG A 591 -21.98 54.58 -6.69
N GLY A 592 -21.82 55.89 -6.85
CA GLY A 592 -20.73 56.63 -6.20
C GLY A 592 -19.32 56.25 -6.65
N ALA A 593 -19.16 55.43 -7.70
CA ALA A 593 -17.86 55.02 -8.20
C ALA A 593 -17.04 56.21 -8.75
N LEU A 594 -15.72 56.14 -8.64
CA LEU A 594 -14.79 57.13 -9.19
C LEU A 594 -14.26 56.64 -10.54
N ALA A 595 -14.94 56.96 -11.64
CA ALA A 595 -14.63 56.48 -12.99
C ALA A 595 -14.15 57.62 -13.89
N ARG A 596 -13.21 58.44 -13.40
CA ARG A 596 -12.64 59.55 -14.17
C ARG A 596 -11.80 59.03 -15.31
N ASP A 597 -11.96 59.64 -16.48
CA ASP A 597 -11.24 59.29 -17.70
C ASP A 597 -11.36 57.78 -18.07
N ALA A 598 -12.44 57.13 -17.64
CA ALA A 598 -12.73 55.73 -17.99
C ALA A 598 -13.16 55.60 -19.45
N GLU A 599 -12.73 54.51 -20.09
CA GLU A 599 -13.08 54.17 -21.48
C GLU A 599 -14.27 53.21 -21.45
N LEU A 600 -15.41 53.59 -22.03
CA LEU A 600 -16.65 52.83 -22.10
C LEU A 600 -17.17 52.73 -23.54
N SER A 601 -16.27 52.75 -24.52
CA SER A 601 -16.63 52.81 -25.93
C SER A 601 -17.29 51.49 -26.35
N GLY A 602 -18.49 51.56 -26.93
CA GLY A 602 -19.27 50.39 -27.32
C GLY A 602 -19.83 49.54 -26.16
N ALA A 603 -19.64 49.95 -24.91
CA ALA A 603 -20.12 49.21 -23.74
C ALA A 603 -21.65 49.16 -23.66
N ASP A 604 -22.21 48.06 -23.14
CA ASP A 604 -23.64 47.90 -22.91
C ASP A 604 -24.00 48.19 -21.44
N LEU A 605 -24.52 49.38 -21.17
CA LEU A 605 -24.92 49.87 -19.85
C LEU A 605 -26.45 49.84 -19.64
N ARG A 606 -27.20 49.03 -20.40
CA ARG A 606 -28.68 49.02 -20.31
C ARG A 606 -29.16 48.82 -18.87
N GLY A 607 -29.92 49.79 -18.36
CA GLY A 607 -30.46 49.74 -17.00
C GLY A 607 -29.43 49.80 -15.86
N ALA A 608 -28.15 50.08 -16.15
CA ALA A 608 -27.13 50.22 -15.13
C ALA A 608 -27.39 51.43 -14.19
N ASP A 609 -26.88 51.35 -12.96
CA ASP A 609 -27.05 52.36 -11.91
C ASP A 609 -25.73 53.08 -11.60
N LEU A 610 -25.54 54.25 -12.20
CA LEU A 610 -24.37 55.12 -12.03
C LEU A 610 -24.68 56.35 -11.16
N ARG A 611 -25.67 56.25 -10.26
CA ARG A 611 -26.07 57.40 -9.44
C ARG A 611 -24.93 57.91 -8.57
N GLY A 612 -24.68 59.21 -8.65
CA GLY A 612 -23.61 59.88 -7.89
C GLY A 612 -22.19 59.54 -8.32
N ALA A 613 -21.99 58.79 -9.42
CA ALA A 613 -20.66 58.45 -9.91
C ALA A 613 -19.90 59.70 -10.44
N ASP A 614 -18.57 59.67 -10.32
CA ASP A 614 -17.66 60.68 -10.87
C ASP A 614 -17.05 60.17 -12.18
N LEU A 615 -17.65 60.56 -13.29
CA LEU A 615 -17.36 60.10 -14.66
C LEU A 615 -16.72 61.21 -15.51
N ARG A 616 -16.07 62.19 -14.88
CA ARG A 616 -15.46 63.32 -15.62
C ARG A 616 -14.42 62.81 -16.60
N GLY A 617 -14.50 63.29 -17.85
CA GLY A 617 -13.61 62.90 -18.93
C GLY A 617 -13.87 61.51 -19.54
N ALA A 618 -14.83 60.75 -19.01
CA ALA A 618 -15.12 59.40 -19.51
C ALA A 618 -15.65 59.40 -20.95
N ARG A 619 -15.37 58.31 -21.68
CA ARG A 619 -15.71 58.14 -23.11
C ARG A 619 -16.76 57.07 -23.30
N PHE A 620 -17.92 57.46 -23.81
CA PHE A 620 -19.10 56.63 -24.08
C PHE A 620 -19.38 56.52 -25.59
N GLU A 621 -18.35 56.62 -26.44
CA GLU A 621 -18.54 56.57 -27.89
C GLU A 621 -19.26 55.27 -28.28
N ARG A 622 -20.40 55.36 -28.97
CA ARG A 622 -21.25 54.22 -29.38
C ARG A 622 -21.75 53.33 -28.23
N ALA A 623 -21.66 53.76 -26.98
CA ALA A 623 -22.16 53.00 -25.83
C ALA A 623 -23.68 52.88 -25.85
N VAL A 624 -24.22 51.78 -25.33
CA VAL A 624 -25.67 51.56 -25.17
C VAL A 624 -26.08 51.87 -23.74
N CYS A 625 -26.62 53.06 -23.51
CA CYS A 625 -27.02 53.58 -22.20
C CYS A 625 -28.55 53.68 -22.04
N MET A 626 -29.31 52.74 -22.62
CA MET A 626 -30.77 52.80 -22.54
C MET A 626 -31.25 52.55 -21.11
N GLU A 627 -32.16 53.39 -20.62
CA GLU A 627 -32.74 53.29 -19.27
C GLU A 627 -31.69 53.36 -18.12
N THR A 628 -30.45 53.77 -18.45
CA THR A 628 -29.36 53.94 -17.49
C THR A 628 -29.62 55.12 -16.56
N ARG A 629 -29.19 54.97 -15.31
CA ARG A 629 -29.46 55.89 -14.22
C ARG A 629 -28.21 56.69 -13.87
N PHE A 630 -28.16 57.94 -14.31
CA PHE A 630 -27.05 58.85 -14.05
C PHE A 630 -27.39 59.88 -12.97
N GLU A 631 -28.49 59.76 -12.22
CA GLU A 631 -28.92 60.85 -11.32
C GLU A 631 -27.79 61.26 -10.36
N LEU A 632 -27.54 62.57 -10.23
CA LEU A 632 -26.46 63.17 -9.42
C LEU A 632 -25.01 62.89 -9.90
N ALA A 633 -24.81 62.25 -11.05
CA ALA A 633 -23.47 61.97 -11.57
C ALA A 633 -22.72 63.23 -12.06
N GLN A 634 -21.39 63.21 -11.95
CA GLN A 634 -20.49 64.21 -12.53
C GLN A 634 -20.01 63.74 -13.91
N LEU A 635 -20.38 64.46 -14.95
CA LEU A 635 -20.20 64.11 -16.37
C LEU A 635 -19.54 65.27 -17.14
N ASP A 636 -18.71 66.09 -16.48
CA ASP A 636 -18.02 67.17 -17.19
C ASP A 636 -17.04 66.56 -18.21
N ARG A 637 -17.02 67.13 -19.42
CA ARG A 637 -16.09 66.77 -20.52
C ARG A 637 -16.18 65.31 -20.98
N THR A 638 -17.33 64.68 -20.79
CA THR A 638 -17.59 63.33 -21.30
C THR A 638 -17.84 63.33 -22.81
N GLN A 639 -17.46 62.24 -23.48
CA GLN A 639 -17.66 62.04 -24.91
C GLN A 639 -18.80 61.03 -25.13
N TRP A 640 -19.84 61.36 -25.89
CA TRP A 640 -21.05 60.54 -26.09
C TRP A 640 -21.36 60.30 -27.57
N GLN A 641 -20.36 60.42 -28.45
CA GLN A 641 -20.64 60.41 -29.87
C GLN A 641 -21.28 59.09 -30.29
N HIS A 642 -22.41 59.17 -31.00
CA HIS A 642 -23.21 58.00 -31.42
C HIS A 642 -23.75 57.11 -30.27
N ALA A 643 -23.73 57.55 -29.01
CA ALA A 643 -24.25 56.78 -27.89
C ALA A 643 -25.79 56.65 -27.95
N ASP A 644 -26.32 55.53 -27.48
CA ASP A 644 -27.77 55.28 -27.34
C ASP A 644 -28.24 55.48 -25.90
N CYS A 645 -28.66 56.69 -25.56
CA CYS A 645 -29.12 57.06 -24.22
C CYS A 645 -30.65 57.19 -24.14
N ARG A 646 -31.39 56.43 -24.95
CA ARG A 646 -32.87 56.47 -24.94
C ARG A 646 -33.41 56.14 -23.55
N LYS A 647 -34.32 56.99 -23.05
CA LYS A 647 -34.91 56.90 -21.70
C LYS A 647 -33.90 56.94 -20.54
N ALA A 648 -32.64 57.33 -20.78
CA ALA A 648 -31.66 57.49 -19.72
C ALA A 648 -32.06 58.64 -18.77
N ARG A 649 -31.65 58.55 -17.50
CA ARG A 649 -31.98 59.52 -16.46
C ARG A 649 -30.75 60.35 -16.09
N PHE A 650 -30.62 61.52 -16.70
CA PHE A 650 -29.62 62.54 -16.40
C PHE A 650 -30.12 63.58 -15.38
N ALA A 651 -31.11 63.25 -14.54
CA ALA A 651 -31.65 64.21 -13.60
C ALA A 651 -30.58 64.67 -12.58
N GLN A 652 -30.47 65.98 -12.35
CA GLN A 652 -29.51 66.59 -11.42
C GLN A 652 -28.04 66.28 -11.73
N THR A 653 -27.70 65.96 -12.99
CA THR A 653 -26.31 65.73 -13.41
C THR A 653 -25.58 67.03 -13.74
N ARG A 654 -24.25 66.94 -13.74
CA ARG A 654 -23.38 67.99 -14.27
C ARG A 654 -22.64 67.50 -15.51
N CYS A 655 -23.16 67.81 -16.69
CA CYS A 655 -22.67 67.41 -18.01
C CYS A 655 -22.05 68.58 -18.80
N ARG A 656 -21.20 69.41 -18.17
CA ARG A 656 -20.66 70.61 -18.84
C ARG A 656 -19.56 70.24 -19.81
N TYR A 657 -19.53 70.90 -20.96
CA TYR A 657 -18.58 70.64 -22.05
C TYR A 657 -18.59 69.18 -22.53
N ALA A 658 -19.71 68.47 -22.36
CA ALA A 658 -19.89 67.14 -22.90
C ALA A 658 -20.14 67.20 -24.42
N ASP A 659 -19.72 66.18 -25.16
CA ASP A 659 -19.97 66.07 -26.60
C ASP A 659 -21.02 64.99 -26.86
N PHE A 660 -22.25 65.40 -27.20
CA PHE A 660 -23.36 64.53 -27.54
C PHE A 660 -23.53 64.33 -29.05
N SER A 661 -22.53 64.62 -29.88
CA SER A 661 -22.68 64.57 -31.34
C SER A 661 -23.24 63.22 -31.83
N HIS A 662 -24.32 63.24 -32.62
CA HIS A 662 -25.03 62.06 -33.10
C HIS A 662 -25.67 61.16 -32.04
N ALA A 663 -25.71 61.57 -30.77
CA ALA A 663 -26.30 60.78 -29.70
C ALA A 663 -27.84 60.69 -29.80
N ARG A 664 -28.36 59.57 -29.30
CA ARG A 664 -29.80 59.28 -29.21
C ARG A 664 -30.28 59.52 -27.79
N LEU A 665 -31.03 60.59 -27.59
CA LEU A 665 -31.55 61.07 -26.31
C LEU A 665 -33.08 60.98 -26.24
N GLU A 666 -33.74 60.21 -27.11
CA GLU A 666 -35.21 60.14 -27.13
C GLU A 666 -35.74 59.70 -25.76
N LEU A 667 -36.70 60.46 -25.21
CA LEU A 667 -37.30 60.26 -23.88
C LEU A 667 -36.32 60.34 -22.69
N ALA A 668 -35.10 60.85 -22.87
CA ALA A 668 -34.15 61.03 -21.76
C ALA A 668 -34.59 62.17 -20.82
N ASP A 669 -34.24 62.06 -19.53
CA ASP A 669 -34.61 63.04 -18.49
C ASP A 669 -33.41 63.87 -18.04
N PHE A 670 -33.40 65.16 -18.35
CA PHE A 670 -32.38 66.14 -17.94
C PHE A 670 -32.90 67.13 -16.88
N THR A 671 -33.93 66.75 -16.11
CA THR A 671 -34.50 67.62 -15.07
C THR A 671 -33.43 68.09 -14.08
N ASP A 672 -33.32 69.40 -13.88
CA ASP A 672 -32.34 70.06 -13.01
C ASP A 672 -30.86 69.77 -13.37
N ALA A 673 -30.57 69.32 -14.60
CA ALA A 673 -29.21 69.06 -15.07
C ALA A 673 -28.49 70.33 -15.56
N SER A 674 -27.17 70.29 -15.67
CA SER A 674 -26.36 71.33 -16.35
C SER A 674 -25.64 70.75 -17.56
N ILE A 675 -25.95 71.24 -18.75
CA ILE A 675 -25.30 70.90 -20.02
C ILE A 675 -24.49 72.10 -20.58
N ASP A 676 -24.02 73.00 -19.71
CA ASP A 676 -23.36 74.23 -20.17
C ASP A 676 -22.12 73.93 -21.02
N GLY A 677 -22.00 74.57 -22.18
CA GLY A 677 -20.88 74.41 -23.09
C GLY A 677 -20.86 73.10 -23.87
N SER A 678 -21.90 72.27 -23.79
CA SER A 678 -21.94 70.97 -24.48
C SER A 678 -22.13 71.11 -25.98
N ILE A 679 -21.64 70.13 -26.74
CA ILE A 679 -21.87 70.00 -28.19
C ILE A 679 -23.08 69.10 -28.43
N MET A 680 -24.03 69.55 -29.24
CA MET A 680 -25.30 68.88 -29.52
C MET A 680 -25.51 68.66 -31.03
N HIS A 681 -24.44 68.42 -31.78
CA HIS A 681 -24.49 68.25 -33.24
C HIS A 681 -25.25 66.98 -33.65
N GLU A 682 -26.27 67.10 -34.50
CA GLU A 682 -27.08 65.97 -35.01
C GLU A 682 -27.69 65.05 -33.91
N VAL A 683 -27.99 65.60 -32.73
CA VAL A 683 -28.63 64.88 -31.62
C VAL A 683 -30.10 64.58 -31.91
N ARG A 684 -30.58 63.38 -31.54
CA ARG A 684 -32.00 63.01 -31.56
C ARG A 684 -32.59 63.05 -30.16
N ALA A 685 -33.38 64.07 -29.83
CA ALA A 685 -33.89 64.29 -28.46
C ALA A 685 -35.43 64.28 -28.38
N ASP A 686 -36.11 63.53 -29.25
CA ASP A 686 -37.56 63.50 -29.30
C ASP A 686 -38.16 63.02 -27.96
N GLY A 687 -39.00 63.87 -27.36
CA GLY A 687 -39.63 63.59 -26.06
C GLY A 687 -38.71 63.67 -24.85
N ALA A 688 -37.47 64.16 -25.00
CA ALA A 688 -36.58 64.42 -23.86
C ALA A 688 -37.14 65.51 -22.92
N VAL A 689 -36.88 65.38 -21.63
CA VAL A 689 -37.36 66.28 -20.57
C VAL A 689 -36.25 67.25 -20.15
N TRP A 690 -36.48 68.56 -20.30
CA TRP A 690 -35.49 69.61 -20.06
C TRP A 690 -35.88 70.59 -18.94
N ARG A 691 -36.60 70.10 -17.92
CA ARG A 691 -37.14 70.95 -16.85
C ARG A 691 -36.01 71.52 -16.00
N ASN A 692 -35.92 72.85 -15.88
CA ASN A 692 -34.87 73.55 -15.12
C ASN A 692 -33.43 73.20 -15.56
N THR A 693 -33.22 72.73 -16.79
CA THR A 693 -31.88 72.41 -17.28
C THR A 693 -31.09 73.70 -17.59
N SER A 694 -29.86 73.81 -17.10
CA SER A 694 -28.93 74.88 -17.51
C SER A 694 -28.28 74.53 -18.84
N SER A 695 -28.40 75.41 -19.83
CA SER A 695 -27.92 75.19 -21.20
C SER A 695 -27.16 76.38 -21.78
N LYS A 696 -26.30 77.01 -20.96
CA LYS A 696 -25.50 78.16 -21.39
C LYS A 696 -24.42 77.72 -22.37
N ASP A 697 -24.20 78.49 -23.43
CA ASP A 697 -23.13 78.26 -24.41
C ASP A 697 -23.15 76.86 -25.07
N VAL A 698 -24.32 76.22 -25.14
CA VAL A 698 -24.52 74.96 -25.87
C VAL A 698 -24.32 75.18 -27.36
N GLN A 699 -23.51 74.33 -28.00
CA GLN A 699 -23.23 74.38 -29.43
C GLN A 699 -24.25 73.51 -30.19
N PRO A 700 -25.15 74.12 -31.00
CA PRO A 700 -26.13 73.36 -31.79
C PRO A 700 -25.48 72.71 -33.03
N SER A 701 -26.25 72.00 -33.84
CA SER A 701 -25.76 71.40 -35.09
C SER A 701 -25.12 72.43 -36.03
N ASP A 702 -23.84 72.21 -36.36
CA ASP A 702 -23.17 72.90 -37.46
C ASP A 702 -23.69 72.40 -38.82
N ALA A 703 -24.40 73.28 -39.54
CA ALA A 703 -25.01 72.95 -40.82
C ALA A 703 -23.99 72.58 -41.91
N ASN A 704 -22.78 73.15 -41.90
CA ASN A 704 -21.74 72.82 -42.88
C ASN A 704 -21.16 71.44 -42.59
N LEU A 705 -20.95 71.13 -41.32
CA LEU A 705 -20.51 69.81 -40.88
C LEU A 705 -21.56 68.75 -41.24
N SER A 706 -22.83 69.00 -40.96
CA SER A 706 -23.94 68.08 -41.30
C SER A 706 -24.00 67.77 -42.80
N VAL A 707 -23.81 68.78 -43.66
CA VAL A 707 -23.80 68.59 -45.11
C VAL A 707 -22.59 67.77 -45.55
N ALA A 708 -21.42 68.02 -44.95
CA ALA A 708 -20.20 67.27 -45.23
C ALA A 708 -20.32 65.79 -44.81
N GLU A 709 -20.89 65.50 -43.64
CA GLU A 709 -21.08 64.13 -43.15
C GLU A 709 -22.08 63.31 -43.96
N ARG A 710 -23.10 63.96 -44.54
CA ARG A 710 -24.11 63.32 -45.40
C ARG A 710 -23.65 63.14 -46.85
N PHE A 711 -22.46 63.62 -47.21
CA PHE A 711 -21.95 63.54 -48.57
C PHE A 711 -21.46 62.11 -48.88
N THR A 712 -22.19 61.41 -49.76
CA THR A 712 -21.71 60.19 -50.42
C THR A 712 -21.18 60.54 -51.82
N PRO A 713 -19.91 60.27 -52.15
CA PRO A 713 -19.43 60.39 -53.53
C PRO A 713 -20.21 59.43 -54.42
N GLY A 714 -20.76 59.93 -55.53
CA GLY A 714 -21.59 59.17 -56.46
C GLY A 714 -20.82 58.23 -57.38
#